data_AF-A0A5N6SJ15-F1
#
_entry.id   AF-A0A5N6SJ15-F1
#
_cell.length_a   1.000
_cell.length_b   1.000
_cell.length_c   1.000
_cell.angle_alpha   90.00
_cell.angle_beta   90.00
_cell.angle_gamma   90.00
#
_symmetry.space_group_name_H-M   'P 1'
#
loop_
_entity.id
_entity.type
_entity.pdbx_description
1 polymer ?
#
loop_
_entity_poly.entity_id
_entity_poly.type
_entity_poly.pdbx_seq_one_letter_code
_entity_poly.pdbx_strand_id
1 'polypeptide(L)'
;MTSNPGLFSKVYCRVGKATKTLHVTDDRRRTSLVLKRRSRQSSTSREGHCNMGPAKKPAMAGVNSKAEREADLVMGTNNSSIVSKRSVEMLYYPKPHFFRYFVKKPQRRSPLINRGYWLRMHAMAETVRKFMREPSDKPKFVLNLGCGFDPLPYMLLSADNDLCRDTTFVDIDYEKLMVNKKTAIRKADEITQLLEDVEFLPDDSAVQIRSKHYLAVGCDLKNLTKLDNVLRAEVLPSECAVLFLAEVSLTYMDVKSANAVVSWASRLSNDAQFCILEQFFPDGPDHPFASTMMKHFKKLGAPLYSIHEYPSLNEQEQRFKDAGWNHAHARSLWDLWSDDEFVDGSLRASLDAIEPFDEWEEFALFGSHYFLLHASTRPRVSGKATRTATGLDPQTDKSDHFRLLAECPPGSGQRRFGAVIPDSDKTVGHHSGLGRQTRLSSTELYTKSEGTAKTHEFPPEDIPARMCHTVTGLSNQDCLLVGGRASPASGFKDCWVRQGNQWRSTMSLPTPRFRHSAVKVTLDTEYVLVYGGKTSDGTTLNTWLAWSSKQQGWQQVETNVINIKARFGACLGSIDDTSGVLFGGIGAEGTILGDFFTWKLHQRSDGSLFMELTDHTEDLQRTSSLFNQIHRFGATVNQTAWGLVIIGGIVPRELITHDKEIMLLDLTELTRCIASGWLSNHTIISALGLGKRLDGSRPLLVGHVSCAIDPKEVLILGGGAVCFSFGTYWTEGTWLLQDVNSTTENDWTLVSKPVGPNKSQSEKATSKPSAQPQNEPYGAAEVITAIPRVCVQNSAQFQEILAEGRPVIIEGSDIGPCTELWTKEYLTSAVGADHKIVVHEAQSEHMSFQTKNFSYTTKTFGTFMDEVHAGGRQYLRSISAEQPTKLPANLAVDFPSLSRDFRLPESLTVVADNTHSSPLRISGPVTLWLHYDVMANVLCQIRGEKRLILFPPSDVQYLHVPPGASSSTINIFQSDGSVASIPHTSPQEAVLRRGDILFIPPLWLHTASPTGDVSVAVNVFFRNLSKGYAAGRDVYGNRDLQAYEKARNDIQKMTKSFDGLPSDMARFYLLRLAQELKDRAEK
;
A
#
# COMPACT_ATOMS: atom_id res chain seq x y z
N MET A 1 39.34 -39.59 -19.59
CA MET A 1 40.56 -39.77 -18.77
C MET A 1 40.42 -38.92 -17.51
N THR A 2 41.04 -39.36 -16.43
CA THR A 2 41.36 -38.64 -15.17
C THR A 2 41.79 -37.17 -15.40
N SER A 3 41.63 -36.23 -14.47
CA SER A 3 41.60 -36.35 -12.99
C SER A 3 40.79 -35.25 -12.29
N ASN A 4 40.43 -35.52 -11.01
CA ASN A 4 39.64 -34.67 -10.10
C ASN A 4 40.58 -33.86 -9.13
N PRO A 5 40.22 -33.36 -7.92
CA PRO A 5 40.14 -31.91 -7.69
C PRO A 5 40.85 -31.39 -6.39
N GLY A 6 40.56 -30.14 -6.00
CA GLY A 6 40.55 -29.68 -4.60
C GLY A 6 41.73 -28.80 -4.15
N LEU A 7 41.75 -28.21 -2.95
CA LEU A 7 40.71 -27.86 -1.96
C LEU A 7 41.37 -26.98 -0.84
N PHE A 8 40.59 -26.36 0.06
CA PHE A 8 41.04 -25.69 1.32
C PHE A 8 41.85 -24.37 1.18
N SER A 9 41.89 -23.43 2.15
CA SER A 9 41.02 -23.15 3.32
C SER A 9 41.23 -21.72 3.86
N LYS A 10 40.36 -21.28 4.79
CA LYS A 10 40.48 -20.05 5.60
C LYS A 10 41.66 -20.11 6.58
N VAL A 11 42.19 -18.95 7.00
CA VAL A 11 42.37 -18.59 8.44
C VAL A 11 42.68 -17.08 8.61
N TYR A 12 42.25 -16.50 9.73
CA TYR A 12 42.46 -15.10 10.17
C TYR A 12 43.88 -14.86 10.74
N CYS A 13 44.43 -13.63 10.69
CA CYS A 13 44.31 -12.63 11.79
C CYS A 13 45.26 -11.38 11.70
N ARG A 14 44.65 -10.19 11.77
CA ARG A 14 44.92 -9.07 12.73
C ARG A 14 46.19 -8.16 12.69
N VAL A 15 45.86 -6.88 12.96
CA VAL A 15 46.60 -5.72 13.55
C VAL A 15 47.38 -4.77 12.62
N GLY A 16 46.94 -3.50 12.66
CA GLY A 16 47.67 -2.32 12.17
C GLY A 16 46.95 -1.03 12.57
N LYS A 17 47.01 -0.63 13.85
CA LYS A 17 46.44 0.65 14.32
C LYS A 17 47.34 1.81 13.88
N ALA A 18 46.75 2.92 13.42
CA ALA A 18 47.42 4.22 13.35
C ALA A 18 46.48 5.33 13.86
N THR A 19 46.71 5.76 15.09
CA THR A 19 46.11 6.98 15.69
C THR A 19 46.84 8.22 15.20
N LYS A 20 46.10 9.30 14.88
CA LYS A 20 46.59 10.68 14.99
C LYS A 20 45.50 11.56 15.58
N THR A 21 45.91 12.44 16.49
CA THR A 21 45.04 13.28 17.31
C THR A 21 45.53 14.73 17.21
N LEU A 22 44.57 15.66 17.14
CA LEU A 22 44.70 17.10 17.46
C LEU A 22 45.82 17.95 16.80
N HIS A 23 45.40 19.03 16.14
CA HIS A 23 45.61 20.35 16.74
C HIS A 23 44.51 21.35 16.34
N VAL A 24 44.16 22.22 17.28
CA VAL A 24 43.22 23.34 17.11
C VAL A 24 44.04 24.63 17.03
N THR A 25 43.65 25.54 16.13
CA THR A 25 43.92 26.98 16.26
C THR A 25 42.70 27.77 15.79
N ASP A 26 42.11 28.51 16.71
CA ASP A 26 41.07 29.52 16.50
C ASP A 26 41.75 30.87 16.23
N ASP A 27 41.23 31.69 15.32
CA ASP A 27 41.47 33.13 15.38
C ASP A 27 40.28 33.91 14.79
N ARG A 28 39.86 34.95 15.53
CA ARG A 28 38.74 35.84 15.20
C ARG A 28 39.27 37.25 15.02
N ARG A 29 38.95 37.92 13.90
CA ARG A 29 38.89 39.40 13.88
C ARG A 29 37.66 39.96 13.18
N ARG A 30 36.96 40.84 13.89
CA ARG A 30 35.93 41.78 13.42
C ARG A 30 36.59 43.11 13.04
N THR A 31 36.05 43.77 12.01
CA THR A 31 35.96 45.25 11.84
C THR A 31 35.14 45.51 10.56
N SER A 32 34.28 46.51 10.37
CA SER A 32 33.44 47.40 11.19
C SER A 32 32.94 48.52 10.25
N LEU A 33 31.68 48.95 10.40
CA LEU A 33 30.98 49.99 9.60
C LEU A 33 31.68 51.36 9.46
N VAL A 34 31.39 52.05 8.34
CA VAL A 34 31.12 53.52 8.22
C VAL A 34 30.07 53.70 7.09
N LEU A 35 28.91 54.38 7.14
CA LEU A 35 28.18 55.24 8.10
C LEU A 35 28.29 56.78 7.90
N LYS A 36 27.54 57.36 6.93
CA LYS A 36 27.10 58.78 6.86
C LYS A 36 25.74 58.87 6.12
N ARG A 37 24.64 59.34 6.75
CA ARG A 37 24.20 60.75 7.03
C ARG A 37 23.63 61.48 5.79
N ARG A 38 22.59 62.34 5.86
CA ARG A 38 21.45 62.57 6.81
C ARG A 38 20.49 63.62 6.18
N SER A 39 19.22 63.66 6.64
CA SER A 39 18.31 64.84 6.70
C SER A 39 17.98 65.73 5.46
N ARG A 40 16.75 65.53 4.91
CA ARG A 40 15.55 66.42 4.85
C ARG A 40 15.64 67.97 4.78
N GLN A 41 14.56 68.53 4.19
CA GLN A 41 14.01 69.92 4.18
C GLN A 41 14.67 70.92 3.18
N SER A 42 13.94 71.83 2.50
CA SER A 42 12.48 72.10 2.46
C SER A 42 12.03 72.94 1.23
N SER A 43 10.78 72.72 0.77
CA SER A 43 9.81 73.67 0.16
C SER A 43 10.25 74.88 -0.70
N THR A 44 9.67 74.98 -1.91
CA THR A 44 8.81 76.12 -2.34
C THR A 44 7.85 75.69 -3.47
N SER A 45 6.83 76.49 -3.75
CA SER A 45 5.55 76.07 -4.36
C SER A 45 5.15 76.83 -5.64
N ARG A 46 4.09 76.32 -6.32
CA ARG A 46 3.28 76.92 -7.41
C ARG A 46 3.88 76.85 -8.82
N GLU A 47 3.08 76.74 -9.90
CA GLU A 47 1.68 76.34 -10.14
C GLU A 47 1.55 76.02 -11.64
N GLY A 48 0.64 75.13 -12.06
CA GLY A 48 0.39 74.85 -13.48
C GLY A 48 -0.33 73.52 -13.74
N HIS A 49 -1.62 73.59 -14.08
CA HIS A 49 -2.43 72.41 -14.40
C HIS A 49 -2.07 71.78 -15.76
N CYS A 50 -2.11 70.45 -15.84
CA CYS A 50 -2.78 69.77 -16.96
C CYS A 50 -3.12 68.30 -16.60
N ASN A 51 -4.26 67.81 -17.10
CA ASN A 51 -4.76 66.44 -16.85
C ASN A 51 -3.79 65.34 -17.34
N MET A 52 -3.57 64.34 -16.48
CA MET A 52 -2.98 63.04 -16.86
C MET A 52 -3.81 61.90 -16.28
N GLY A 53 -4.00 60.85 -17.07
CA GLY A 53 -5.01 59.81 -16.85
C GLY A 53 -4.78 58.85 -15.67
N PRO A 54 -5.66 57.85 -15.48
CA PRO A 54 -5.66 56.98 -14.31
C PRO A 54 -4.36 56.16 -14.20
N ALA A 55 -3.78 56.17 -13.00
CA ALA A 55 -2.57 55.42 -12.70
C ALA A 55 -2.75 53.91 -12.95
N LYS A 56 -1.73 53.27 -13.53
CA LYS A 56 -1.74 51.83 -13.82
C LYS A 56 -1.96 51.04 -12.52
N LYS A 57 -3.01 50.21 -12.50
CA LYS A 57 -3.20 49.17 -11.48
C LYS A 57 -2.00 48.20 -11.49
N PRO A 58 -1.62 47.60 -10.35
CA PRO A 58 -0.75 46.43 -10.34
C PRO A 58 -1.41 45.32 -11.17
N ALA A 59 -0.63 44.61 -11.99
CA ALA A 59 -1.14 43.47 -12.72
C ALA A 59 -1.55 42.36 -11.73
N MET A 60 -2.82 41.95 -11.77
CA MET A 60 -3.24 40.71 -11.10
C MET A 60 -2.48 39.54 -11.72
N ALA A 61 -2.00 38.63 -10.88
CA ALA A 61 -1.53 37.33 -11.36
C ALA A 61 -2.67 36.67 -12.17
N GLY A 62 -2.36 36.25 -13.40
CA GLY A 62 -3.35 35.70 -14.31
C GLY A 62 -4.07 34.50 -13.71
N VAL A 63 -5.39 34.43 -13.90
CA VAL A 63 -6.16 33.23 -13.58
C VAL A 63 -5.79 32.18 -14.62
N ASN A 64 -4.96 31.18 -14.23
CA ASN A 64 -4.56 30.08 -15.13
C ASN A 64 -5.80 29.53 -15.86
N SER A 65 -5.69 29.40 -17.17
CA SER A 65 -6.72 28.85 -18.05
C SER A 65 -7.04 27.41 -17.69
N LYS A 66 -8.20 26.92 -18.17
CA LYS A 66 -8.60 25.52 -17.96
C LYS A 66 -7.55 24.55 -18.52
N ALA A 67 -7.01 24.82 -19.70
CA ALA A 67 -6.00 24.01 -20.36
C ALA A 67 -4.67 23.94 -19.55
N GLU A 68 -4.21 25.06 -18.99
CA GLU A 68 -2.99 25.07 -18.15
C GLU A 68 -3.18 24.27 -16.85
N ARG A 69 -4.39 24.30 -16.25
CA ARG A 69 -4.70 23.49 -15.06
C ARG A 69 -4.76 21.99 -15.38
N GLU A 70 -5.34 21.63 -16.52
CA GLU A 70 -5.37 20.25 -17.00
C GLU A 70 -3.94 19.76 -17.30
N ALA A 71 -3.11 20.57 -17.95
CA ALA A 71 -1.68 20.28 -18.16
C ALA A 71 -0.90 20.13 -16.84
N ASP A 72 -1.11 21.02 -15.85
CA ASP A 72 -0.48 20.90 -14.53
C ASP A 72 -0.89 19.62 -13.77
N LEU A 73 -2.14 19.15 -13.94
CA LEU A 73 -2.60 17.87 -13.38
C LEU A 73 -1.96 16.67 -14.10
N VAL A 74 -1.87 16.68 -15.43
CA VAL A 74 -1.20 15.64 -16.22
C VAL A 74 0.30 15.59 -15.90
N MET A 75 1.00 16.73 -15.84
CA MET A 75 2.39 16.81 -15.36
C MET A 75 2.54 16.33 -13.89
N GLY A 76 1.47 16.39 -13.09
CA GLY A 76 1.41 15.79 -11.75
C GLY A 76 1.57 14.27 -11.74
N THR A 77 1.16 13.57 -12.80
CA THR A 77 1.26 12.10 -12.90
C THR A 77 2.71 11.62 -12.99
N ASN A 78 3.57 12.35 -13.71
CA ASN A 78 5.01 12.11 -13.81
C ASN A 78 5.66 11.99 -12.41
N ASN A 79 5.31 12.86 -11.46
CA ASN A 79 5.83 12.78 -10.09
C ASN A 79 5.48 11.46 -9.37
N SER A 80 4.38 10.80 -9.74
CA SER A 80 3.97 9.52 -9.14
C SER A 80 4.70 8.33 -9.76
N SER A 81 4.89 8.34 -11.09
CA SER A 81 5.57 7.27 -11.83
C SER A 81 7.06 7.24 -11.54
N ILE A 82 7.76 8.38 -11.56
CA ILE A 82 9.21 8.48 -11.32
C ILE A 82 9.61 8.03 -9.91
N VAL A 83 8.76 8.23 -8.90
CA VAL A 83 9.04 7.76 -7.54
C VAL A 83 8.97 6.23 -7.47
N SER A 84 8.07 5.62 -8.24
CA SER A 84 7.98 4.16 -8.36
C SER A 84 9.14 3.60 -9.19
N LYS A 85 9.49 4.21 -10.34
CA LYS A 85 10.69 3.88 -11.11
C LYS A 85 11.98 4.03 -10.26
N ARG A 86 12.10 5.06 -9.41
CA ARG A 86 13.22 5.21 -8.45
C ARG A 86 13.26 4.10 -7.39
N SER A 87 12.11 3.62 -6.92
CA SER A 87 12.03 2.47 -6.01
C SER A 87 12.60 1.21 -6.67
N VAL A 88 12.28 0.99 -7.94
CA VAL A 88 12.84 -0.11 -8.75
C VAL A 88 14.34 0.08 -8.96
N GLU A 89 14.80 1.25 -9.42
CA GLU A 89 16.23 1.53 -9.63
C GLU A 89 17.07 1.26 -8.36
N MET A 90 16.56 1.61 -7.18
CA MET A 90 17.25 1.40 -5.91
C MET A 90 17.42 -0.07 -5.49
N LEU A 91 16.62 -0.99 -6.03
CA LEU A 91 16.55 -2.39 -5.61
C LEU A 91 16.96 -3.37 -6.72
N TYR A 92 16.60 -3.08 -7.97
CA TYR A 92 16.70 -3.98 -9.12
C TYR A 92 17.82 -3.64 -10.10
N TYR A 93 18.29 -2.39 -10.12
CA TYR A 93 19.31 -1.95 -11.08
C TYR A 93 20.65 -1.65 -10.39
N PRO A 94 21.79 -2.03 -11.02
CA PRO A 94 23.11 -1.65 -10.54
C PRO A 94 23.30 -0.13 -10.59
N LYS A 95 24.38 0.36 -9.96
CA LYS A 95 24.82 1.75 -10.12
C LYS A 95 25.56 1.92 -11.47
N PRO A 96 25.61 3.14 -12.05
CA PRO A 96 25.11 4.42 -11.54
C PRO A 96 23.57 4.51 -11.52
N HIS A 97 23.06 5.47 -10.75
CA HIS A 97 21.62 5.70 -10.55
C HIS A 97 21.25 7.11 -10.99
N PHE A 98 20.22 7.25 -11.82
CA PHE A 98 19.82 8.48 -12.51
C PHE A 98 18.47 9.04 -12.03
N PHE A 99 17.49 8.22 -11.62
CA PHE A 99 16.21 8.76 -11.12
C PHE A 99 16.40 9.64 -9.86
N ARG A 100 17.50 9.49 -9.12
CA ARG A 100 17.82 10.31 -7.93
C ARG A 100 17.93 11.81 -8.19
N TYR A 101 18.28 12.23 -9.41
CA TYR A 101 18.40 13.66 -9.75
C TYR A 101 17.03 14.33 -9.92
N PHE A 102 15.99 13.54 -10.22
CA PHE A 102 14.62 13.99 -10.43
C PHE A 102 13.73 13.73 -9.19
N VAL A 103 14.08 12.72 -8.36
CA VAL A 103 13.31 12.32 -7.17
C VAL A 103 13.97 12.79 -5.87
N LYS A 104 13.55 13.97 -5.38
CA LYS A 104 14.07 14.61 -4.14
C LYS A 104 13.94 13.76 -2.86
N LYS A 105 12.95 12.86 -2.80
CA LYS A 105 12.71 11.97 -1.65
C LYS A 105 12.38 10.58 -2.17
N PRO A 106 13.31 9.61 -2.14
CA PRO A 106 13.02 8.25 -2.55
C PRO A 106 11.99 7.63 -1.60
N GLN A 107 11.05 6.86 -2.13
CA GLN A 107 10.04 6.14 -1.36
C GLN A 107 9.96 4.70 -1.87
N ARG A 108 10.25 3.72 -1.01
CA ARG A 108 10.08 2.30 -1.36
C ARG A 108 8.59 1.99 -1.60
N ARG A 109 8.30 1.26 -2.66
CA ARG A 109 6.99 0.67 -2.97
C ARG A 109 6.90 -0.78 -2.50
N SER A 110 5.71 -1.38 -2.59
CA SER A 110 5.51 -2.82 -2.36
C SER A 110 6.18 -3.67 -3.46
N PRO A 111 6.49 -4.95 -3.20
CA PRO A 111 7.02 -5.88 -4.21
C PRO A 111 6.15 -5.93 -5.47
N LEU A 112 4.81 -5.97 -5.32
CA LEU A 112 3.84 -5.85 -6.42
C LEU A 112 4.11 -4.64 -7.33
N ILE A 113 4.20 -3.44 -6.73
CA ILE A 113 4.40 -2.20 -7.51
C ILE A 113 5.81 -2.18 -8.11
N ASN A 114 6.83 -2.63 -7.38
CA ASN A 114 8.20 -2.69 -7.91
C ASN A 114 8.29 -3.65 -9.12
N ARG A 115 7.75 -4.87 -9.03
CA ARG A 115 7.80 -5.86 -10.12
C ARG A 115 7.00 -5.39 -11.35
N GLY A 116 5.85 -4.74 -11.15
CA GLY A 116 5.10 -4.10 -12.24
C GLY A 116 5.84 -2.95 -12.92
N TYR A 117 6.48 -2.05 -12.16
CA TYR A 117 7.30 -0.98 -12.73
C TYR A 117 8.61 -1.50 -13.34
N TRP A 118 9.20 -2.57 -12.80
CA TRP A 118 10.35 -3.25 -13.38
C TRP A 118 10.02 -3.80 -14.76
N LEU A 119 8.91 -4.54 -14.89
CA LEU A 119 8.46 -5.08 -16.18
C LEU A 119 8.16 -3.96 -17.18
N ARG A 120 7.50 -2.88 -16.74
CA ARG A 120 7.24 -1.69 -17.56
C ARG A 120 8.54 -1.00 -18.04
N MET A 121 9.52 -0.83 -17.17
CA MET A 121 10.83 -0.24 -17.53
C MET A 121 11.64 -1.15 -18.45
N HIS A 122 11.69 -2.45 -18.15
CA HIS A 122 12.35 -3.46 -18.96
C HIS A 122 11.72 -3.54 -20.35
N ALA A 123 10.39 -3.44 -20.46
CA ALA A 123 9.69 -3.50 -21.73
C ALA A 123 10.06 -2.35 -22.69
N MET A 124 10.12 -1.12 -22.16
CA MET A 124 10.58 0.03 -22.95
C MET A 124 12.06 -0.11 -23.31
N ALA A 125 12.92 -0.44 -22.34
CA ALA A 125 14.35 -0.58 -22.57
C ALA A 125 14.69 -1.67 -23.60
N GLU A 126 14.06 -2.84 -23.51
CA GLU A 126 14.34 -3.94 -24.43
C GLU A 126 13.79 -3.69 -25.83
N THR A 127 12.67 -2.96 -25.97
CA THR A 127 12.20 -2.50 -27.29
C THR A 127 13.21 -1.57 -27.95
N VAL A 128 13.78 -0.63 -27.18
CA VAL A 128 14.85 0.25 -27.66
C VAL A 128 16.11 -0.55 -28.00
N ARG A 129 16.52 -1.53 -27.19
CA ARG A 129 17.66 -2.40 -27.52
C ARG A 129 17.43 -3.21 -28.80
N LYS A 130 16.23 -3.77 -29.01
CA LYS A 130 15.89 -4.48 -30.26
C LYS A 130 16.06 -3.54 -31.46
N PHE A 131 15.49 -2.33 -31.43
CA PHE A 131 15.70 -1.32 -32.46
C PHE A 131 17.18 -0.94 -32.66
N MET A 132 17.96 -0.75 -31.59
CA MET A 132 19.39 -0.46 -31.69
C MET A 132 20.21 -1.63 -32.29
N ARG A 133 19.81 -2.89 -32.06
CA ARG A 133 20.47 -4.09 -32.63
C ARG A 133 20.13 -4.37 -34.10
N GLU A 134 19.02 -3.86 -34.63
CA GLU A 134 18.65 -4.05 -36.05
C GLU A 134 19.70 -3.47 -37.01
N PRO A 135 20.20 -4.20 -38.02
CA PRO A 135 21.12 -3.62 -39.01
C PRO A 135 20.49 -2.46 -39.78
N SER A 136 21.21 -1.35 -39.91
CA SER A 136 20.81 -0.19 -40.72
C SER A 136 22.01 0.68 -41.07
N ASP A 137 22.08 1.15 -42.31
CA ASP A 137 23.06 2.15 -42.77
C ASP A 137 22.63 3.60 -42.43
N LYS A 138 21.44 3.78 -41.83
CA LYS A 138 20.89 5.08 -41.44
C LYS A 138 21.15 5.37 -39.97
N PRO A 139 21.44 6.64 -39.58
CA PRO A 139 21.52 7.03 -38.18
C PRO A 139 20.18 6.81 -37.48
N LYS A 140 20.22 6.35 -36.23
CA LYS A 140 19.03 5.97 -35.46
C LYS A 140 18.63 7.06 -34.48
N PHE A 141 17.34 7.34 -34.39
CA PHE A 141 16.78 8.31 -33.46
C PHE A 141 15.68 7.68 -32.61
N VAL A 142 15.75 7.87 -31.30
CA VAL A 142 14.74 7.38 -30.34
C VAL A 142 14.00 8.59 -29.77
N LEU A 143 12.78 8.84 -30.23
CA LEU A 143 11.95 10.00 -29.89
C LEU A 143 10.97 9.65 -28.77
N ASN A 144 11.23 10.12 -27.55
CA ASN A 144 10.44 9.83 -26.36
C ASN A 144 9.35 10.90 -26.18
N LEU A 145 8.10 10.57 -26.53
CA LEU A 145 6.95 11.46 -26.57
C LEU A 145 6.24 11.50 -25.21
N GLY A 146 6.33 12.64 -24.52
CA GLY A 146 5.89 12.78 -23.13
C GLY A 146 6.89 12.14 -22.17
N CYS A 147 8.18 12.40 -22.40
CA CYS A 147 9.29 11.74 -21.71
C CYS A 147 9.33 11.96 -20.18
N GLY A 148 8.60 12.94 -19.64
CA GLY A 148 8.62 13.27 -18.22
C GLY A 148 10.05 13.53 -17.69
N PHE A 149 10.36 12.95 -16.54
CA PHE A 149 11.73 12.85 -16.05
C PHE A 149 12.32 11.44 -16.22
N ASP A 150 11.94 10.74 -17.29
CA ASP A 150 12.50 9.43 -17.60
C ASP A 150 14.00 9.53 -17.97
N PRO A 151 14.88 8.72 -17.35
CA PRO A 151 16.31 8.71 -17.59
C PRO A 151 16.77 7.54 -18.48
N LEU A 152 15.85 6.88 -19.20
CA LEU A 152 16.17 5.74 -20.08
C LEU A 152 17.37 6.00 -21.01
N PRO A 153 17.54 7.19 -21.64
CA PRO A 153 18.74 7.49 -22.42
C PRO A 153 20.04 7.34 -21.62
N TYR A 154 20.09 7.85 -20.39
CA TYR A 154 21.30 7.80 -19.55
C TYR A 154 21.53 6.38 -19.00
N MET A 155 20.46 5.64 -18.72
CA MET A 155 20.56 4.23 -18.34
C MET A 155 21.17 3.38 -19.46
N LEU A 156 20.71 3.56 -20.71
CA LEU A 156 21.23 2.83 -21.86
C LEU A 156 22.66 3.29 -22.23
N LEU A 157 22.95 4.59 -22.26
CA LEU A 157 24.31 5.08 -22.49
C LEU A 157 25.31 4.55 -21.44
N SER A 158 24.88 4.37 -20.19
CA SER A 158 25.74 3.84 -19.13
C SER A 158 25.88 2.31 -19.11
N ALA A 159 24.90 1.55 -19.61
CA ALA A 159 24.87 0.09 -19.52
C ALA A 159 25.19 -0.60 -20.86
N ASP A 160 24.84 0.05 -21.97
CA ASP A 160 24.78 -0.49 -23.33
C ASP A 160 25.53 0.45 -24.32
N ASN A 161 26.59 1.16 -23.87
CA ASN A 161 27.27 2.23 -24.63
C ASN A 161 27.62 1.86 -26.08
N ASP A 162 28.23 0.69 -26.30
CA ASP A 162 28.60 0.20 -27.64
C ASP A 162 27.39 0.07 -28.58
N LEU A 163 26.22 -0.27 -28.03
CA LEU A 163 24.96 -0.40 -28.76
C LEU A 163 24.30 0.97 -29.04
N CYS A 164 24.59 1.98 -28.22
CA CYS A 164 24.12 3.35 -28.41
C CYS A 164 24.96 4.17 -29.43
N ARG A 165 26.10 3.65 -29.90
CA ARG A 165 27.09 4.38 -30.72
C ARG A 165 26.50 5.13 -31.92
N ASP A 166 25.56 4.53 -32.65
CA ASP A 166 24.95 5.12 -33.85
C ASP A 166 23.49 5.58 -33.60
N THR A 167 23.15 5.80 -32.33
CA THR A 167 21.81 6.20 -31.86
C THR A 167 21.85 7.54 -31.12
N THR A 168 20.85 8.38 -31.40
CA THR A 168 20.60 9.66 -30.74
C THR A 168 19.23 9.65 -30.07
N PHE A 169 19.19 9.91 -28.78
CA PHE A 169 17.97 9.99 -27.99
C PHE A 169 17.41 11.41 -28.02
N VAL A 170 16.09 11.56 -28.21
CA VAL A 170 15.39 12.84 -28.28
C VAL A 170 14.20 12.81 -27.32
N ASP A 171 14.36 13.44 -26.16
CA ASP A 171 13.28 13.59 -25.18
C ASP A 171 12.38 14.77 -25.56
N ILE A 172 11.06 14.54 -25.61
CA ILE A 172 10.05 15.55 -25.98
C ILE A 172 8.99 15.62 -24.89
N ASP A 173 8.75 16.82 -24.35
CA ASP A 173 7.65 17.09 -23.38
C ASP A 173 7.32 18.59 -23.37
N TYR A 174 6.32 18.99 -22.58
CA TYR A 174 5.96 20.39 -22.35
C TYR A 174 7.18 21.25 -21.98
N GLU A 175 7.27 22.43 -22.56
CA GLU A 175 8.37 23.40 -22.40
C GLU A 175 8.75 23.62 -20.92
N LYS A 176 7.75 23.86 -20.07
CA LYS A 176 7.88 24.00 -18.61
C LYS A 176 8.53 22.78 -17.94
N LEU A 177 8.22 21.56 -18.39
CA LEU A 177 8.81 20.34 -17.85
C LEU A 177 10.25 20.14 -18.35
N MET A 178 10.52 20.48 -19.60
CA MET A 178 11.86 20.36 -20.19
C MET A 178 12.85 21.39 -19.64
N VAL A 179 12.41 22.61 -19.32
CA VAL A 179 13.21 23.59 -18.55
C VAL A 179 13.54 23.06 -17.14
N ASN A 180 12.61 22.34 -16.50
CA ASN A 180 12.88 21.68 -15.21
C ASN A 180 13.87 20.50 -15.37
N LYS A 181 13.74 19.68 -16.42
CA LYS A 181 14.66 18.57 -16.74
C LYS A 181 16.08 19.11 -16.99
N LYS A 182 16.21 20.16 -17.80
CA LYS A 182 17.44 20.95 -18.04
C LYS A 182 18.07 21.45 -16.73
N THR A 183 17.27 22.03 -15.84
CA THR A 183 17.74 22.55 -14.55
C THR A 183 18.24 21.46 -13.61
N ALA A 184 17.70 20.24 -13.69
CA ALA A 184 18.19 19.08 -12.94
C ALA A 184 19.48 18.51 -13.55
N ILE A 185 19.53 18.31 -14.87
CA ILE A 185 20.69 17.75 -15.58
C ILE A 185 21.92 18.67 -15.44
N ARG A 186 21.75 20.00 -15.53
CA ARG A 186 22.83 20.99 -15.31
C ARG A 186 23.46 20.92 -13.90
N LYS A 187 22.86 20.18 -12.95
CA LYS A 187 23.35 19.96 -11.58
C LYS A 187 23.75 18.50 -11.31
N ALA A 188 23.80 17.68 -12.35
CA ALA A 188 24.02 16.24 -12.26
C ALA A 188 25.29 15.86 -13.03
N ASP A 189 26.44 16.07 -12.40
CA ASP A 189 27.76 15.89 -13.02
C ASP A 189 27.92 14.53 -13.73
N GLU A 190 27.41 13.45 -13.14
CA GLU A 190 27.42 12.10 -13.73
C GLU A 190 26.61 12.00 -15.04
N ILE A 191 25.52 12.76 -15.19
CA ILE A 191 24.76 12.81 -16.46
C ILE A 191 25.52 13.67 -17.47
N THR A 192 26.01 14.84 -17.08
CA THR A 192 26.73 15.72 -18.02
C THR A 192 28.06 15.14 -18.50
N GLN A 193 28.74 14.34 -17.67
CA GLN A 193 29.94 13.60 -18.08
C GLN A 193 29.59 12.45 -19.04
N LEU A 194 28.48 11.74 -18.82
CA LEU A 194 28.05 10.64 -19.67
C LEU A 194 27.57 11.08 -21.07
N LEU A 195 26.98 12.27 -21.18
CA LEU A 195 26.43 12.75 -22.44
C LEU A 195 27.47 13.33 -23.42
N GLU A 196 28.62 13.76 -22.91
CA GLU A 196 29.70 14.48 -23.63
C GLU A 196 29.24 15.81 -24.26
N ASP A 197 30.14 16.81 -24.31
CA ASP A 197 29.95 18.10 -25.02
C ASP A 197 28.56 18.76 -24.88
N VAL A 198 28.04 18.82 -23.64
CA VAL A 198 26.65 19.22 -23.38
C VAL A 198 26.44 20.74 -23.49
N GLU A 199 25.67 21.14 -24.48
CA GLU A 199 25.16 22.50 -24.66
C GLU A 199 23.80 22.68 -23.96
N PHE A 200 23.66 23.75 -23.17
CA PHE A 200 22.39 24.13 -22.56
C PHE A 200 21.87 25.44 -23.16
N LEU A 201 20.84 25.33 -23.98
CA LEU A 201 20.28 26.46 -24.73
C LEU A 201 19.37 27.37 -23.87
N PRO A 202 19.02 28.58 -24.34
CA PRO A 202 18.06 29.48 -23.71
C PRO A 202 16.69 28.84 -23.40
N ASP A 203 15.95 29.38 -22.44
CA ASP A 203 14.67 28.80 -21.99
C ASP A 203 13.55 28.96 -23.04
N ASP A 204 13.64 29.94 -23.94
CA ASP A 204 12.74 30.23 -25.06
C ASP A 204 13.04 29.42 -26.34
N SER A 205 14.20 28.74 -26.39
CA SER A 205 14.56 27.82 -27.46
C SER A 205 13.68 26.56 -27.45
N ALA A 206 13.31 26.03 -28.62
CA ALA A 206 12.62 24.74 -28.68
C ALA A 206 13.53 23.59 -28.25
N VAL A 207 14.78 23.57 -28.72
CA VAL A 207 15.82 22.65 -28.23
C VAL A 207 16.42 23.23 -26.95
N GLN A 208 16.33 22.50 -25.85
CA GLN A 208 16.69 22.93 -24.50
C GLN A 208 18.09 22.41 -24.08
N ILE A 209 18.44 21.21 -24.53
CA ILE A 209 19.74 20.56 -24.29
C ILE A 209 20.15 19.91 -25.61
N ARG A 210 21.43 20.02 -25.96
CA ARG A 210 22.06 19.35 -27.11
C ARG A 210 23.36 18.70 -26.65
N SER A 211 23.62 17.49 -27.13
CA SER A 211 24.86 16.72 -26.94
C SER A 211 24.95 15.70 -28.07
N LYS A 212 26.05 14.96 -28.17
CA LYS A 212 26.29 14.02 -29.27
C LYS A 212 25.22 12.91 -29.38
N HIS A 213 24.81 12.33 -28.25
CA HIS A 213 23.86 11.21 -28.21
C HIS A 213 22.50 11.56 -27.59
N TYR A 214 22.28 12.82 -27.16
CA TYR A 214 21.04 13.22 -26.49
C TYR A 214 20.62 14.66 -26.80
N LEU A 215 19.33 14.83 -27.10
CA LEU A 215 18.66 16.12 -27.20
C LEU A 215 17.40 16.16 -26.31
N ALA A 216 17.06 17.35 -25.85
CA ALA A 216 15.86 17.63 -25.07
C ALA A 216 15.07 18.74 -25.75
N VAL A 217 13.80 18.50 -26.11
CA VAL A 217 12.96 19.42 -26.89
C VAL A 217 11.69 19.79 -26.11
N GLY A 218 11.48 21.08 -25.87
CA GLY A 218 10.26 21.62 -25.28
C GLY A 218 9.19 21.87 -26.35
N CYS A 219 8.14 21.05 -26.36
CA CYS A 219 6.98 21.24 -27.24
C CYS A 219 5.73 20.56 -26.66
N ASP A 220 4.57 21.24 -26.75
CA ASP A 220 3.27 20.58 -26.58
C ASP A 220 3.03 19.61 -27.75
N LEU A 221 2.74 18.34 -27.46
CA LEU A 221 2.43 17.32 -28.47
C LEU A 221 1.13 17.62 -29.25
N LYS A 222 0.29 18.54 -28.77
CA LYS A 222 -0.86 19.06 -29.54
C LYS A 222 -0.45 20.03 -30.65
N ASN A 223 0.75 20.64 -30.57
CA ASN A 223 1.27 21.57 -31.57
C ASN A 223 2.23 20.86 -32.55
N LEU A 224 1.69 19.92 -33.32
CA LEU A 224 2.46 19.10 -34.27
C LEU A 224 3.17 19.93 -35.34
N THR A 225 2.64 21.09 -35.74
CA THR A 225 3.32 22.00 -36.69
C THR A 225 4.62 22.55 -36.10
N LYS A 226 4.63 22.96 -34.82
CA LYS A 226 5.86 23.39 -34.14
C LYS A 226 6.83 22.21 -34.02
N LEU A 227 6.34 21.04 -33.61
CA LEU A 227 7.17 19.85 -33.42
C LEU A 227 7.84 19.37 -34.72
N ASP A 228 7.09 19.27 -35.82
CA ASP A 228 7.61 18.84 -37.13
C ASP A 228 8.67 19.82 -37.65
N ASN A 229 8.40 21.14 -37.56
CA ASN A 229 9.36 22.17 -37.96
C ASN A 229 10.68 22.08 -37.18
N VAL A 230 10.62 21.96 -35.85
CA VAL A 230 11.83 21.87 -35.00
C VAL A 230 12.59 20.58 -35.30
N LEU A 231 11.90 19.45 -35.41
CA LEU A 231 12.55 18.17 -35.67
C LEU A 231 13.23 18.14 -37.05
N ARG A 232 12.59 18.64 -38.10
CA ARG A 232 13.18 18.67 -39.46
C ARG A 232 14.26 19.74 -39.65
N ALA A 233 14.19 20.87 -38.94
CA ALA A 233 15.16 21.95 -39.10
C ALA A 233 16.41 21.79 -38.22
N GLU A 234 16.30 21.19 -37.03
CA GLU A 234 17.34 21.25 -36.00
C GLU A 234 17.81 19.91 -35.41
N VAL A 235 17.11 18.80 -35.67
CA VAL A 235 17.29 17.53 -34.95
C VAL A 235 17.54 16.32 -35.87
N LEU A 236 16.66 16.09 -36.86
CA LEU A 236 16.68 14.90 -37.71
C LEU A 236 17.35 15.20 -39.07
N PRO A 237 18.25 14.33 -39.55
CA PRO A 237 18.73 14.38 -40.93
C PRO A 237 17.62 13.91 -41.89
N SER A 238 17.81 14.16 -43.19
CA SER A 238 16.81 13.81 -44.23
C SER A 238 16.53 12.31 -44.33
N GLU A 239 17.51 11.45 -44.01
CA GLU A 239 17.40 10.00 -43.99
C GLU A 239 17.86 9.46 -42.63
N CYS A 240 16.91 8.97 -41.83
CA CYS A 240 17.15 8.36 -40.52
C CYS A 240 16.16 7.23 -40.25
N ALA A 241 16.55 6.28 -39.40
CA ALA A 241 15.62 5.35 -38.78
C ALA A 241 15.09 5.96 -37.48
N VAL A 242 13.77 5.93 -37.24
CA VAL A 242 13.14 6.56 -36.08
C VAL A 242 12.33 5.53 -35.28
N LEU A 243 12.59 5.42 -33.97
CA LEU A 243 11.72 4.76 -33.02
C LEU A 243 11.04 5.81 -32.14
N PHE A 244 9.71 5.93 -32.23
CA PHE A 244 8.93 6.71 -31.27
C PHE A 244 8.61 5.86 -30.04
N LEU A 245 8.70 6.46 -28.85
CA LEU A 245 8.23 5.89 -27.58
C LEU A 245 7.08 6.73 -27.03
N ALA A 246 6.03 6.09 -26.52
CA ALA A 246 4.95 6.72 -25.76
C ALA A 246 4.60 5.86 -24.54
N GLU A 247 5.14 6.20 -23.36
CA GLU A 247 5.02 5.38 -22.15
C GLU A 247 3.99 5.96 -21.15
N VAL A 248 2.70 5.71 -21.39
CA VAL A 248 1.58 6.30 -20.65
C VAL A 248 1.60 7.83 -20.74
N SER A 249 1.48 8.34 -21.96
CA SER A 249 1.54 9.78 -22.27
C SER A 249 0.40 10.22 -23.20
N LEU A 250 0.16 9.49 -24.30
CA LEU A 250 -0.91 9.75 -25.27
C LEU A 250 -2.31 9.46 -24.69
N THR A 251 -2.42 8.53 -23.73
CA THR A 251 -3.68 8.21 -23.05
C THR A 251 -4.30 9.41 -22.30
N TYR A 252 -3.50 10.40 -21.90
CA TYR A 252 -3.95 11.63 -21.25
C TYR A 252 -4.38 12.73 -22.23
N MET A 253 -4.12 12.55 -23.53
CA MET A 253 -4.57 13.47 -24.58
C MET A 253 -5.99 13.10 -25.02
N ASP A 254 -6.78 14.09 -25.43
CA ASP A 254 -8.02 13.82 -26.15
C ASP A 254 -7.75 12.99 -27.41
N VAL A 255 -8.66 12.08 -27.75
CA VAL A 255 -8.37 11.01 -28.72
C VAL A 255 -8.03 11.58 -30.11
N LYS A 256 -8.66 12.68 -30.51
CA LYS A 256 -8.33 13.42 -31.73
C LYS A 256 -6.87 13.87 -31.76
N SER A 257 -6.38 14.48 -30.67
CA SER A 257 -4.99 14.92 -30.57
C SER A 257 -4.02 13.73 -30.51
N ALA A 258 -4.35 12.67 -29.76
CA ALA A 258 -3.53 11.46 -29.71
C ALA A 258 -3.39 10.78 -31.09
N ASN A 259 -4.49 10.66 -31.83
CA ASN A 259 -4.50 10.10 -33.19
C ASN A 259 -3.74 10.98 -34.18
N ALA A 260 -3.77 12.31 -34.01
CA ALA A 260 -2.97 13.22 -34.81
C ALA A 260 -1.45 12.97 -34.60
N VAL A 261 -1.00 12.69 -33.36
CA VAL A 261 0.40 12.30 -33.08
C VAL A 261 0.75 10.98 -33.77
N VAL A 262 -0.07 9.93 -33.62
CA VAL A 262 0.17 8.61 -34.23
C VAL A 262 0.22 8.68 -35.76
N SER A 263 -0.65 9.50 -36.36
CA SER A 263 -0.67 9.70 -37.81
C SER A 263 0.48 10.57 -38.30
N TRP A 264 0.86 11.64 -37.58
CA TRP A 264 2.03 12.45 -37.91
C TRP A 264 3.32 11.62 -37.87
N ALA A 265 3.50 10.79 -36.84
CA ALA A 265 4.68 9.97 -36.64
C ALA A 265 4.96 9.01 -37.82
N SER A 266 3.90 8.44 -38.43
CA SER A 266 4.03 7.59 -39.63
C SER A 266 4.60 8.29 -40.88
N ARG A 267 4.62 9.63 -40.88
CA ARG A 267 5.10 10.48 -41.99
C ARG A 267 6.37 11.27 -41.66
N LEU A 268 6.98 11.05 -40.50
CA LEU A 268 8.19 11.79 -40.13
C LEU A 268 9.42 11.28 -40.90
N SER A 269 9.56 9.95 -40.98
CA SER A 269 10.58 9.23 -41.76
C SER A 269 9.93 8.08 -42.54
N ASN A 270 10.54 7.71 -43.67
CA ASN A 270 10.20 6.49 -44.42
C ASN A 270 10.54 5.21 -43.63
N ASP A 271 11.51 5.29 -42.72
CA ASP A 271 11.88 4.21 -41.80
C ASP A 271 11.50 4.57 -40.36
N ALA A 272 10.24 4.35 -40.01
CA ALA A 272 9.69 4.64 -38.69
C ALA A 272 9.17 3.37 -38.00
N GLN A 273 9.33 3.35 -36.68
CA GLN A 273 8.74 2.41 -35.74
C GLN A 273 8.07 3.18 -34.60
N PHE A 274 6.99 2.65 -34.04
CA PHE A 274 6.32 3.24 -32.88
C PHE A 274 6.16 2.18 -31.79
N CYS A 275 6.52 2.53 -30.57
CA CYS A 275 6.33 1.74 -29.37
C CYS A 275 5.44 2.52 -28.40
N ILE A 276 4.24 2.00 -28.10
CA ILE A 276 3.32 2.60 -27.12
C ILE A 276 3.05 1.60 -25.99
N LEU A 277 3.11 2.09 -24.74
CA LEU A 277 2.82 1.31 -23.54
C LEU A 277 1.74 2.02 -22.75
N GLU A 278 0.49 1.55 -22.82
CA GLU A 278 -0.68 2.20 -22.22
C GLU A 278 -1.68 1.17 -21.65
N GLN A 279 -2.79 1.66 -21.08
CA GLN A 279 -3.85 0.83 -20.50
C GLN A 279 -4.92 0.44 -21.53
N PHE A 280 -5.52 -0.74 -21.34
CA PHE A 280 -6.66 -1.20 -22.14
C PHE A 280 -7.71 -1.95 -21.28
N PHE A 281 -8.86 -2.31 -21.88
CA PHE A 281 -9.93 -3.05 -21.22
C PHE A 281 -10.02 -4.49 -21.77
N PRO A 282 -9.18 -5.44 -21.28
CA PRO A 282 -9.17 -6.82 -21.74
C PRO A 282 -10.53 -7.55 -21.65
N ASP A 283 -11.38 -7.17 -20.69
CA ASP A 283 -12.73 -7.73 -20.50
C ASP A 283 -13.71 -6.64 -20.03
N GLY A 284 -13.65 -5.49 -20.72
CA GLY A 284 -14.54 -4.33 -20.50
C GLY A 284 -14.19 -3.42 -19.31
N PRO A 285 -14.82 -2.24 -19.22
CA PRO A 285 -14.58 -1.26 -18.16
C PRO A 285 -15.16 -1.67 -16.80
N ASP A 286 -16.15 -2.57 -16.80
CA ASP A 286 -16.84 -3.05 -15.59
C ASP A 286 -16.09 -4.18 -14.88
N HIS A 287 -15.03 -4.73 -15.47
CA HIS A 287 -14.11 -5.63 -14.79
C HIS A 287 -13.57 -4.97 -13.49
N PRO A 288 -13.57 -5.64 -12.32
CA PRO A 288 -13.28 -5.00 -11.03
C PRO A 288 -11.96 -4.22 -10.96
N PHE A 289 -10.89 -4.73 -11.58
CA PHE A 289 -9.61 -4.02 -11.66
C PHE A 289 -9.71 -2.77 -12.54
N ALA A 290 -10.35 -2.87 -13.72
CA ALA A 290 -10.54 -1.76 -14.65
C ALA A 290 -11.39 -0.64 -14.02
N SER A 291 -12.53 -0.99 -13.41
CA SER A 291 -13.39 -0.04 -12.69
C SER A 291 -12.63 0.70 -11.59
N THR A 292 -11.77 -0.01 -10.84
CA THR A 292 -10.95 0.55 -9.76
C THR A 292 -9.85 1.48 -10.29
N MET A 293 -9.18 1.09 -11.38
CA MET A 293 -8.21 1.92 -12.10
C MET A 293 -8.83 3.22 -12.63
N MET A 294 -10.02 3.13 -13.25
CA MET A 294 -10.72 4.32 -13.78
C MET A 294 -11.19 5.25 -12.65
N LYS A 295 -11.69 4.71 -11.53
CA LYS A 295 -12.02 5.50 -10.33
C LYS A 295 -10.79 6.24 -9.79
N HIS A 296 -9.60 5.63 -9.82
CA HIS A 296 -8.34 6.25 -9.41
C HIS A 296 -7.95 7.43 -10.31
N PHE A 297 -7.88 7.23 -11.63
CA PHE A 297 -7.51 8.30 -12.58
C PHE A 297 -8.53 9.45 -12.59
N LYS A 298 -9.83 9.15 -12.48
CA LYS A 298 -10.88 10.16 -12.30
C LYS A 298 -10.67 11.00 -11.03
N LYS A 299 -10.26 10.37 -9.91
CA LYS A 299 -9.97 11.07 -8.65
C LYS A 299 -8.70 11.94 -8.72
N LEU A 300 -7.72 11.58 -9.55
CA LEU A 300 -6.52 12.38 -9.78
C LEU A 300 -6.75 13.60 -10.69
N GLY A 301 -7.88 13.66 -11.41
CA GLY A 301 -8.11 14.68 -12.43
C GLY A 301 -7.29 14.48 -13.70
N ALA A 302 -6.78 13.26 -13.93
CA ALA A 302 -6.01 12.86 -15.11
C ALA A 302 -6.70 11.64 -15.77
N PRO A 303 -7.86 11.83 -16.41
CA PRO A 303 -8.63 10.74 -17.04
C PRO A 303 -7.86 10.11 -18.21
N LEU A 304 -8.17 8.85 -18.48
CA LEU A 304 -7.67 8.11 -19.65
C LEU A 304 -8.71 8.23 -20.78
N TYR A 305 -8.33 8.78 -21.93
CA TYR A 305 -9.27 9.04 -23.03
C TYR A 305 -9.25 7.93 -24.08
N SER A 306 -8.07 7.62 -24.65
CA SER A 306 -7.92 6.67 -25.77
C SER A 306 -8.49 5.27 -25.47
N ILE A 307 -8.49 4.86 -24.20
CA ILE A 307 -9.00 3.57 -23.72
C ILE A 307 -10.51 3.35 -23.97
N HIS A 308 -11.28 4.43 -24.14
CA HIS A 308 -12.73 4.35 -24.40
C HIS A 308 -13.07 4.22 -25.88
N GLU A 309 -12.18 4.67 -26.79
CA GLU A 309 -12.36 4.57 -28.25
C GLU A 309 -11.66 3.34 -28.82
N TYR A 310 -10.58 2.88 -28.17
CA TYR A 310 -9.81 1.69 -28.55
C TYR A 310 -9.62 0.76 -27.33
N PRO A 311 -10.71 0.11 -26.85
CA PRO A 311 -10.69 -0.68 -25.62
C PRO A 311 -9.91 -2.01 -25.73
N SER A 312 -9.82 -2.62 -26.91
CA SER A 312 -9.09 -3.89 -27.13
C SER A 312 -7.74 -3.72 -27.84
N LEU A 313 -6.89 -4.75 -27.75
CA LEU A 313 -5.62 -4.83 -28.46
C LEU A 313 -5.79 -4.75 -29.99
N ASN A 314 -6.83 -5.40 -30.53
CA ASN A 314 -7.12 -5.39 -31.97
C ASN A 314 -7.50 -3.99 -32.47
N GLU A 315 -8.26 -3.23 -31.68
CA GLU A 315 -8.63 -1.85 -32.01
C GLU A 315 -7.42 -0.90 -31.91
N GLN A 316 -6.52 -1.12 -30.94
CA GLN A 316 -5.24 -0.40 -30.89
C GLN A 316 -4.36 -0.74 -32.10
N GLU A 317 -4.27 -2.00 -32.54
CA GLU A 317 -3.57 -2.33 -33.78
C GLU A 317 -4.21 -1.67 -35.01
N GLN A 318 -5.55 -1.65 -35.08
CA GLN A 318 -6.27 -1.05 -36.21
C GLN A 318 -6.10 0.47 -36.25
N ARG A 319 -6.15 1.15 -35.10
CA ARG A 319 -5.85 2.58 -34.94
C ARG A 319 -4.51 2.97 -35.57
N PHE A 320 -3.48 2.14 -35.42
CA PHE A 320 -2.18 2.38 -36.05
C PHE A 320 -2.25 2.09 -37.56
N LYS A 321 -2.87 0.99 -38.00
CA LYS A 321 -3.03 0.67 -39.43
C LYS A 321 -3.76 1.80 -40.19
N ASP A 322 -4.86 2.30 -39.64
CA ASP A 322 -5.64 3.43 -40.18
C ASP A 322 -4.85 4.75 -40.19
N ALA A 323 -3.90 4.92 -39.26
CA ALA A 323 -3.04 6.10 -39.18
C ALA A 323 -1.86 6.10 -40.17
N GLY A 324 -1.69 5.04 -40.98
CA GLY A 324 -0.66 4.91 -42.01
C GLY A 324 0.49 3.95 -41.68
N TRP A 325 0.37 3.15 -40.61
CA TRP A 325 1.38 2.16 -40.24
C TRP A 325 1.16 0.83 -40.99
N ASN A 326 2.17 0.35 -41.72
CA ASN A 326 2.06 -0.87 -42.56
C ASN A 326 1.81 -2.15 -41.74
N HIS A 327 2.26 -2.18 -40.49
CA HIS A 327 1.87 -3.18 -39.52
C HIS A 327 1.91 -2.61 -38.10
N ALA A 328 1.08 -3.19 -37.24
CA ALA A 328 1.04 -2.96 -35.81
C ALA A 328 0.76 -4.30 -35.13
N HIS A 329 1.39 -4.56 -33.99
CA HIS A 329 1.17 -5.74 -33.17
C HIS A 329 1.12 -5.35 -31.69
N ALA A 330 0.07 -5.76 -30.97
CA ALA A 330 -0.14 -5.42 -29.57
C ALA A 330 -0.21 -6.68 -28.67
N ARG A 331 0.46 -6.64 -27.52
CA ARG A 331 0.48 -7.73 -26.52
C ARG A 331 0.33 -7.16 -25.11
N SER A 332 -0.29 -7.92 -24.21
CA SER A 332 -0.36 -7.54 -22.79
C SER A 332 1.03 -7.62 -22.14
N LEU A 333 1.26 -6.89 -21.05
CA LEU A 333 2.51 -7.07 -20.29
C LEU A 333 2.56 -8.46 -19.62
N TRP A 334 1.42 -9.09 -19.32
CA TRP A 334 1.37 -10.45 -18.77
C TRP A 334 1.80 -11.52 -19.79
N ASP A 335 1.48 -11.31 -21.06
CA ASP A 335 1.98 -12.13 -22.17
C ASP A 335 3.48 -11.93 -22.37
N LEU A 336 3.96 -10.68 -22.35
CA LEU A 336 5.40 -10.38 -22.44
C LEU A 336 6.23 -10.91 -21.26
N TRP A 337 5.66 -10.91 -20.05
CA TRP A 337 6.30 -11.57 -18.90
C TRP A 337 6.52 -13.07 -19.16
N SER A 338 5.58 -13.70 -19.85
CA SER A 338 5.61 -15.13 -20.16
C SER A 338 6.42 -15.45 -21.43
N ASP A 339 7.07 -14.47 -22.06
CA ASP A 339 7.82 -14.63 -23.30
C ASP A 339 9.33 -14.67 -23.05
N ASP A 340 9.98 -15.78 -23.40
CA ASP A 340 11.41 -15.97 -23.18
C ASP A 340 12.29 -15.10 -24.11
N GLU A 341 11.75 -14.60 -25.23
CA GLU A 341 12.43 -13.59 -26.08
C GLU A 341 12.37 -12.17 -25.48
N PHE A 342 11.71 -11.99 -24.34
CA PHE A 342 11.47 -10.69 -23.71
C PHE A 342 11.92 -10.67 -22.25
N VAL A 343 11.51 -11.68 -21.47
CA VAL A 343 12.02 -11.94 -20.11
C VAL A 343 12.27 -13.43 -19.97
N ASP A 344 13.51 -13.87 -20.18
CA ASP A 344 13.89 -15.28 -20.05
C ASP A 344 13.68 -15.82 -18.62
N GLY A 345 13.55 -17.15 -18.51
CA GLY A 345 13.31 -17.83 -17.24
C GLY A 345 14.35 -17.56 -16.14
N SER A 346 15.62 -17.34 -16.51
CA SER A 346 16.69 -17.03 -15.55
C SER A 346 16.55 -15.60 -15.02
N LEU A 347 16.21 -14.64 -15.89
CA LEU A 347 15.91 -13.28 -15.51
C LEU A 347 14.67 -13.23 -14.61
N ARG A 348 13.57 -13.91 -14.97
CA ARG A 348 12.36 -14.02 -14.11
C ARG A 348 12.69 -14.55 -12.72
N ALA A 349 13.41 -15.68 -12.65
CA ALA A 349 13.80 -16.31 -11.39
C ALA A 349 14.72 -15.42 -10.54
N SER A 350 15.62 -14.66 -11.15
CA SER A 350 16.53 -13.75 -10.43
C SER A 350 15.81 -12.67 -9.61
N LEU A 351 14.60 -12.26 -10.02
CA LEU A 351 13.80 -11.23 -9.35
C LEU A 351 13.26 -11.67 -7.99
N ASP A 352 13.16 -12.97 -7.72
CA ASP A 352 12.75 -13.50 -6.42
C ASP A 352 13.87 -13.40 -5.37
N ALA A 353 15.14 -13.25 -5.79
CA ALA A 353 16.27 -13.01 -4.88
C ALA A 353 16.36 -11.54 -4.39
N ILE A 354 15.64 -10.61 -5.04
CA ILE A 354 15.72 -9.17 -4.75
C ILE A 354 14.77 -8.79 -3.61
N GLU A 355 13.53 -9.26 -3.64
CA GLU A 355 12.59 -9.12 -2.53
C GLU A 355 11.53 -10.23 -2.50
N PRO A 356 11.06 -10.66 -1.31
CA PRO A 356 10.06 -11.72 -1.20
C PRO A 356 8.73 -11.34 -1.84
N PHE A 357 8.18 -12.22 -2.68
CA PHE A 357 7.02 -11.93 -3.53
C PHE A 357 6.02 -13.11 -3.55
N ASP A 358 4.72 -12.81 -3.40
CA ASP A 358 3.64 -13.80 -3.54
C ASP A 358 2.31 -13.19 -4.05
N GLU A 359 2.36 -11.99 -4.64
CA GLU A 359 1.21 -11.25 -5.16
C GLU A 359 0.98 -11.49 -6.66
N TRP A 360 1.14 -12.75 -7.11
CA TRP A 360 1.11 -13.13 -8.53
C TRP A 360 -0.22 -12.83 -9.22
N GLU A 361 -1.36 -13.07 -8.57
CA GLU A 361 -2.68 -12.74 -9.15
C GLU A 361 -2.81 -11.23 -9.40
N GLU A 362 -2.30 -10.40 -8.48
CA GLU A 362 -2.37 -8.94 -8.64
C GLU A 362 -1.38 -8.41 -9.68
N PHE A 363 -0.24 -9.09 -9.86
CA PHE A 363 0.75 -8.77 -10.88
C PHE A 363 0.27 -9.17 -12.28
N ALA A 364 -0.38 -10.33 -12.43
CA ALA A 364 -1.06 -10.71 -13.67
C ALA A 364 -2.25 -9.79 -13.97
N LEU A 365 -3.07 -9.42 -12.97
CA LEU A 365 -4.12 -8.42 -13.15
C LEU A 365 -3.56 -7.09 -13.67
N PHE A 366 -2.48 -6.57 -13.08
CA PHE A 366 -1.79 -5.39 -13.60
C PHE A 366 -1.29 -5.62 -15.03
N GLY A 367 -0.55 -6.71 -15.26
CA GLY A 367 0.07 -7.01 -16.54
C GLY A 367 -0.93 -7.21 -17.68
N SER A 368 -2.13 -7.71 -17.40
CA SER A 368 -3.19 -7.92 -18.38
C SER A 368 -4.02 -6.66 -18.68
N HIS A 369 -3.90 -5.58 -17.91
CA HIS A 369 -4.57 -4.29 -18.18
C HIS A 369 -3.64 -3.23 -18.78
N TYR A 370 -2.38 -3.58 -18.99
CA TYR A 370 -1.39 -2.77 -19.70
C TYR A 370 -0.92 -3.54 -20.93
N PHE A 371 -0.70 -2.84 -22.03
CA PHE A 371 -0.20 -3.42 -23.26
C PHE A 371 1.06 -2.72 -23.75
N LEU A 372 1.84 -3.42 -24.57
CA LEU A 372 2.87 -2.86 -25.42
C LEU A 372 2.42 -3.09 -26.87
N LEU A 373 2.38 -2.05 -27.68
CA LEU A 373 2.18 -2.15 -29.13
C LEU A 373 3.42 -1.66 -29.85
N HIS A 374 3.90 -2.47 -30.79
CA HIS A 374 4.94 -2.13 -31.75
C HIS A 374 4.33 -2.00 -33.15
N ALA A 375 4.63 -0.91 -33.85
CA ALA A 375 4.21 -0.66 -35.23
C ALA A 375 5.38 -0.22 -36.09
N SER A 376 5.33 -0.45 -37.41
CA SER A 376 6.33 0.10 -38.34
C SER A 376 5.77 0.42 -39.73
N THR A 377 6.39 1.42 -40.38
CA THR A 377 6.21 1.77 -41.79
C THR A 377 6.95 0.81 -42.74
N ARG A 378 7.81 -0.08 -42.24
CA ARG A 378 8.53 -1.05 -43.10
C ARG A 378 7.56 -2.06 -43.75
N PRO A 379 7.80 -2.47 -45.00
CA PRO A 379 7.10 -3.62 -45.60
C PRO A 379 7.34 -4.89 -44.78
N ARG A 380 6.28 -5.66 -44.54
CA ARG A 380 6.33 -6.86 -43.72
C ARG A 380 6.95 -8.04 -44.50
N VAL A 381 8.00 -8.66 -43.96
CA VAL A 381 8.41 -10.01 -44.39
C VAL A 381 7.32 -11.00 -43.97
N SER A 382 6.84 -11.83 -44.89
CA SER A 382 5.60 -12.59 -44.75
C SER A 382 5.61 -13.61 -43.60
N GLY A 383 5.11 -13.19 -42.43
CA GLY A 383 4.76 -14.08 -41.32
C GLY A 383 3.29 -14.49 -41.38
N LYS A 384 2.99 -15.79 -41.16
CA LYS A 384 1.61 -16.32 -41.17
C LYS A 384 0.76 -15.57 -40.13
N ALA A 385 -0.40 -15.07 -40.54
CA ALA A 385 -1.37 -14.48 -39.63
C ALA A 385 -2.25 -15.57 -39.01
N THR A 386 -2.05 -15.87 -37.73
CA THR A 386 -2.91 -16.76 -36.96
C THR A 386 -4.18 -16.02 -36.59
N ARG A 387 -5.30 -16.30 -37.27
CA ARG A 387 -6.63 -15.80 -36.86
C ARG A 387 -7.11 -16.62 -35.67
N THR A 388 -7.12 -16.04 -34.47
CA THR A 388 -7.89 -16.56 -33.35
C THR A 388 -9.38 -16.33 -33.63
N ALA A 389 -10.20 -17.38 -33.48
CA ALA A 389 -11.64 -17.27 -33.58
C ALA A 389 -12.18 -16.62 -32.31
N THR A 390 -12.92 -15.51 -32.44
CA THR A 390 -13.52 -14.80 -31.31
C THR A 390 -14.91 -15.33 -31.01
N GLY A 391 -15.00 -16.28 -30.09
CA GLY A 391 -16.24 -16.86 -29.57
C GLY A 391 -15.98 -18.17 -28.83
N LEU A 392 -16.73 -18.46 -27.78
CA LEU A 392 -16.79 -19.81 -27.23
C LEU A 392 -17.44 -20.75 -28.26
N ASP A 393 -16.99 -22.01 -28.29
CA ASP A 393 -17.68 -23.06 -29.04
C ASP A 393 -19.01 -23.38 -28.32
N PRO A 394 -20.17 -23.28 -28.98
CA PRO A 394 -21.48 -23.59 -28.39
C PRO A 394 -21.60 -25.00 -27.78
N GLN A 395 -20.74 -25.96 -28.15
CA GLN A 395 -20.70 -27.28 -27.51
C GLN A 395 -19.99 -27.29 -26.15
N THR A 396 -19.21 -26.26 -25.85
CA THR A 396 -18.38 -26.12 -24.65
C THR A 396 -18.89 -25.04 -23.69
N ASP A 397 -19.70 -24.09 -24.18
CA ASP A 397 -20.42 -23.11 -23.38
C ASP A 397 -21.62 -23.78 -22.68
N LYS A 398 -21.61 -23.79 -21.35
CA LYS A 398 -22.72 -24.24 -20.49
C LYS A 398 -23.26 -23.11 -19.61
N SER A 399 -23.00 -21.84 -19.96
CA SER A 399 -23.43 -20.66 -19.18
C SER A 399 -24.95 -20.48 -19.05
N ASP A 400 -25.74 -21.14 -19.90
CA ASP A 400 -27.21 -21.22 -19.77
C ASP A 400 -27.68 -22.25 -18.74
N HIS A 401 -26.84 -23.23 -18.37
CA HIS A 401 -27.24 -24.34 -17.49
C HIS A 401 -27.02 -24.02 -16.00
N PHE A 402 -26.31 -22.94 -15.70
CA PHE A 402 -25.94 -22.55 -14.34
C PHE A 402 -26.31 -21.11 -14.05
N ARG A 403 -26.60 -20.82 -12.78
CA ARG A 403 -26.80 -19.47 -12.27
C ARG A 403 -25.89 -19.24 -11.05
N LEU A 404 -25.38 -18.01 -10.94
CA LEU A 404 -24.56 -17.56 -9.83
C LEU A 404 -25.34 -16.49 -9.06
N LEU A 405 -25.88 -16.86 -7.90
CA LEU A 405 -26.73 -16.01 -7.08
C LEU A 405 -25.90 -15.27 -6.03
N ALA A 406 -26.00 -13.94 -5.98
CA ALA A 406 -25.26 -13.11 -5.02
C ALA A 406 -26.16 -12.63 -3.88
N GLU A 407 -25.67 -12.70 -2.65
CA GLU A 407 -26.27 -12.03 -1.49
C GLU A 407 -25.20 -11.15 -0.85
N CYS A 408 -25.29 -9.83 -1.09
CA CYS A 408 -24.17 -8.89 -0.91
C CYS A 408 -24.48 -7.75 0.08
N PRO A 409 -24.65 -8.03 1.38
CA PRO A 409 -24.80 -6.99 2.39
C PRO A 409 -23.49 -6.17 2.53
N PRO A 410 -23.56 -4.82 2.50
CA PRO A 410 -22.37 -3.97 2.44
C PRO A 410 -21.35 -4.21 3.56
N GLY A 411 -20.08 -4.37 3.18
CA GLY A 411 -18.96 -4.55 4.11
C GLY A 411 -18.81 -5.96 4.67
N SER A 412 -19.63 -6.93 4.26
CA SER A 412 -19.48 -8.35 4.61
C SER A 412 -18.36 -9.03 3.80
N GLY A 413 -17.81 -10.14 4.31
CA GLY A 413 -16.92 -11.03 3.56
C GLY A 413 -15.57 -10.45 3.11
N GLN A 414 -15.10 -9.34 3.67
CA GLN A 414 -13.84 -8.70 3.29
C GLN A 414 -12.59 -9.43 3.81
N ARG A 415 -12.38 -10.65 3.30
CA ARG A 415 -11.32 -11.59 3.66
C ARG A 415 -10.85 -12.32 2.41
N ARG A 416 -9.54 -12.54 2.29
CA ARG A 416 -8.94 -13.26 1.15
C ARG A 416 -7.71 -14.08 1.56
N PHE A 417 -7.42 -15.15 0.83
CA PHE A 417 -6.36 -16.13 1.10
C PHE A 417 -6.50 -16.84 2.46
N GLY A 418 -7.73 -16.95 2.97
CA GLY A 418 -8.10 -17.80 4.10
C GLY A 418 -8.27 -19.27 3.68
N ALA A 419 -8.94 -20.05 4.52
CA ALA A 419 -9.37 -21.41 4.19
C ALA A 419 -10.77 -21.68 4.75
N VAL A 420 -11.48 -22.65 4.16
CA VAL A 420 -12.78 -23.14 4.63
C VAL A 420 -12.58 -24.11 5.79
N ILE A 421 -13.22 -23.84 6.92
CA ILE A 421 -13.42 -24.80 8.01
C ILE A 421 -14.78 -25.47 7.77
N PRO A 422 -14.86 -26.79 7.54
CA PRO A 422 -16.15 -27.48 7.51
C PRO A 422 -16.80 -27.39 8.90
N ASP A 423 -18.11 -27.20 8.96
CA ASP A 423 -18.87 -27.19 10.21
C ASP A 423 -20.10 -28.10 10.08
N SER A 424 -21.09 -27.72 9.27
CA SER A 424 -22.22 -28.59 8.92
C SER A 424 -22.72 -28.37 7.49
N ASP A 425 -23.76 -29.11 7.09
CA ASP A 425 -24.58 -28.88 5.88
C ASP A 425 -25.16 -27.45 5.76
N LYS A 426 -25.23 -26.71 6.87
CA LYS A 426 -25.87 -25.38 6.99
C LYS A 426 -24.93 -24.31 7.54
N THR A 427 -23.69 -24.68 7.90
CA THR A 427 -22.74 -23.79 8.58
C THR A 427 -21.33 -23.89 8.03
N VAL A 428 -20.79 -22.69 7.81
CA VAL A 428 -19.57 -22.29 7.10
C VAL A 428 -18.46 -21.57 7.88
N GLY A 429 -17.28 -22.11 8.17
CA GLY A 429 -16.18 -21.27 8.69
C GLY A 429 -15.26 -20.71 7.59
N HIS A 430 -15.01 -19.41 7.54
CA HIS A 430 -13.92 -18.80 6.74
C HIS A 430 -12.82 -18.31 7.69
N HIS A 431 -11.74 -19.09 7.81
CA HIS A 431 -10.69 -18.88 8.80
C HIS A 431 -9.44 -18.18 8.24
N SER A 432 -8.81 -17.36 9.09
CA SER A 432 -7.53 -16.68 8.80
C SER A 432 -7.57 -15.90 7.48
N GLY A 433 -6.44 -15.72 6.79
CA GLY A 433 -6.33 -14.91 5.58
C GLY A 433 -6.02 -13.44 5.89
N LEU A 434 -6.19 -12.58 4.89
CA LEU A 434 -5.92 -11.15 4.89
C LEU A 434 -7.24 -10.37 4.85
N GLY A 435 -7.50 -9.57 5.89
CA GLY A 435 -8.61 -8.62 5.93
C GLY A 435 -8.19 -7.21 5.54
N ARG A 436 -9.03 -6.21 5.89
CA ARG A 436 -8.84 -4.77 5.54
C ARG A 436 -7.46 -4.18 5.83
N GLN A 437 -6.80 -4.59 6.90
CA GLN A 437 -5.56 -3.96 7.40
C GLN A 437 -4.41 -4.95 7.68
N THR A 438 -4.73 -6.18 8.06
CA THR A 438 -3.75 -7.18 8.53
C THR A 438 -4.25 -8.60 8.24
N ARG A 439 -3.34 -9.57 8.35
CA ARG A 439 -3.72 -10.98 8.50
C ARG A 439 -4.54 -11.17 9.77
N LEU A 440 -5.49 -12.09 9.71
CA LEU A 440 -6.43 -12.42 10.78
C LEU A 440 -6.10 -13.81 11.32
N SER A 441 -6.36 -14.04 12.62
CA SER A 441 -6.49 -15.39 13.22
C SER A 441 -7.95 -15.76 13.46
N SER A 442 -8.89 -14.82 13.27
CA SER A 442 -10.32 -15.05 13.49
C SER A 442 -10.94 -15.93 12.41
N THR A 443 -12.09 -16.52 12.74
CA THR A 443 -12.99 -17.20 11.80
C THR A 443 -14.28 -16.40 11.65
N GLU A 444 -14.74 -16.21 10.42
CA GLU A 444 -16.09 -15.74 10.10
C GLU A 444 -17.03 -16.94 9.90
N LEU A 445 -18.17 -16.95 10.60
CA LEU A 445 -19.18 -18.00 10.50
C LEU A 445 -20.30 -17.57 9.54
N TYR A 446 -20.61 -18.39 8.56
CA TYR A 446 -21.71 -18.23 7.63
C TYR A 446 -22.77 -19.30 7.88
N THR A 447 -24.06 -18.96 7.71
CA THR A 447 -25.20 -19.86 7.95
C THR A 447 -26.27 -19.73 6.87
N LYS A 448 -26.98 -20.83 6.61
CA LYS A 448 -28.18 -20.88 5.75
C LYS A 448 -29.48 -20.51 6.49
N SER A 449 -29.44 -20.24 7.80
CA SER A 449 -30.64 -19.91 8.60
C SER A 449 -30.33 -19.13 9.89
N GLU A 450 -31.26 -18.27 10.33
CA GLU A 450 -31.28 -17.70 11.69
C GLU A 450 -31.63 -18.79 12.73
N GLY A 451 -30.66 -19.67 13.02
CA GLY A 451 -30.83 -20.77 13.96
C GLY A 451 -29.56 -21.07 14.73
N THR A 452 -29.70 -21.27 16.04
CA THR A 452 -28.61 -21.69 16.94
C THR A 452 -28.27 -23.18 16.73
N ALA A 453 -27.72 -23.51 15.56
CA ALA A 453 -27.02 -24.78 15.36
C ALA A 453 -25.86 -24.87 16.38
N LYS A 454 -25.61 -26.08 16.90
CA LYS A 454 -24.39 -26.35 17.66
C LYS A 454 -23.23 -26.33 16.68
N THR A 455 -22.53 -25.20 16.61
CA THR A 455 -21.30 -25.06 15.84
C THR A 455 -20.18 -25.84 16.51
N HIS A 456 -19.33 -26.44 15.69
CA HIS A 456 -18.09 -27.05 16.16
C HIS A 456 -17.09 -25.98 16.60
N GLU A 457 -16.12 -26.36 17.43
CA GLU A 457 -15.03 -25.46 17.78
C GLU A 457 -14.29 -25.01 16.52
N PHE A 458 -14.24 -23.70 16.32
CA PHE A 458 -13.38 -23.07 15.33
C PHE A 458 -11.93 -23.01 15.84
N PRO A 459 -10.94 -22.87 14.93
CA PRO A 459 -9.54 -22.73 15.31
C PRO A 459 -9.36 -21.67 16.42
N PRO A 460 -8.71 -22.01 17.55
CA PRO A 460 -8.51 -21.07 18.64
C PRO A 460 -7.58 -19.91 18.25
N GLU A 461 -7.74 -18.76 18.90
CA GLU A 461 -7.03 -17.51 18.54
C GLU A 461 -5.51 -17.55 18.80
N ASP A 462 -5.00 -18.58 19.50
CA ASP A 462 -3.57 -18.84 19.69
C ASP A 462 -2.90 -19.45 18.45
N ILE A 463 -3.66 -20.00 17.51
CA ILE A 463 -3.16 -20.37 16.18
C ILE A 463 -2.79 -19.09 15.41
N PRO A 464 -1.49 -18.89 15.05
CA PRO A 464 -1.06 -17.64 14.46
C PRO A 464 -1.78 -17.23 13.17
N ALA A 465 -2.07 -15.93 13.08
CA ALA A 465 -2.68 -15.29 11.91
C ALA A 465 -1.86 -15.54 10.63
N ARG A 466 -2.46 -16.25 9.68
CA ARG A 466 -1.78 -16.81 8.49
C ARG A 466 -2.60 -16.60 7.22
N MET A 467 -2.00 -16.85 6.07
CA MET A 467 -2.69 -16.88 4.77
C MET A 467 -2.08 -17.95 3.87
N CYS A 468 -2.80 -18.37 2.83
CA CYS A 468 -2.35 -19.38 1.87
C CYS A 468 -1.99 -20.75 2.52
N HIS A 469 -2.77 -21.12 3.54
CA HIS A 469 -2.78 -22.43 4.21
C HIS A 469 -3.92 -23.26 3.61
N THR A 470 -3.90 -24.58 3.80
CA THR A 470 -5.07 -25.42 3.50
C THR A 470 -5.75 -25.86 4.79
N VAL A 471 -7.05 -26.12 4.68
CA VAL A 471 -7.81 -26.91 5.65
C VAL A 471 -8.54 -27.98 4.88
N THR A 472 -8.36 -29.24 5.26
CA THR A 472 -8.95 -30.40 4.59
C THR A 472 -9.89 -31.11 5.56
N GLY A 473 -11.15 -31.29 5.16
CA GLY A 473 -12.14 -32.03 5.93
C GLY A 473 -11.84 -33.53 5.98
N LEU A 474 -12.24 -34.16 7.09
CA LEU A 474 -12.12 -35.59 7.38
C LEU A 474 -13.51 -36.15 7.74
N SER A 475 -13.58 -37.45 8.01
CA SER A 475 -14.79 -38.07 8.58
C SER A 475 -15.19 -37.43 9.92
N ASN A 476 -16.46 -37.60 10.31
CA ASN A 476 -17.02 -37.05 11.56
C ASN A 476 -16.92 -35.53 11.71
N GLN A 477 -16.80 -34.78 10.60
CA GLN A 477 -16.62 -33.31 10.59
C GLN A 477 -15.31 -32.84 11.26
N ASP A 478 -14.34 -33.76 11.44
CA ASP A 478 -12.98 -33.41 11.80
C ASP A 478 -12.26 -32.72 10.62
N CYS A 479 -11.13 -32.06 10.86
CA CYS A 479 -10.34 -31.44 9.79
C CYS A 479 -8.87 -31.23 10.16
N LEU A 480 -8.01 -31.10 9.16
CA LEU A 480 -6.58 -30.81 9.29
C LEU A 480 -6.24 -29.45 8.67
N LEU A 481 -5.68 -28.54 9.47
CA LEU A 481 -5.08 -27.28 9.05
C LEU A 481 -3.56 -27.48 8.83
N VAL A 482 -3.06 -27.02 7.67
CA VAL A 482 -1.67 -27.25 7.25
C VAL A 482 -0.97 -25.93 6.84
N GLY A 483 0.15 -25.63 7.50
CA GLY A 483 1.14 -24.65 7.03
C GLY A 483 0.59 -23.24 6.79
N GLY A 484 0.90 -22.66 5.63
CA GLY A 484 0.57 -21.28 5.25
C GLY A 484 1.74 -20.32 5.46
N ARG A 485 1.48 -19.01 5.50
CA ARG A 485 2.52 -18.00 5.76
C ARG A 485 2.04 -16.77 6.51
N ALA A 486 2.97 -16.12 7.21
CA ALA A 486 2.84 -14.75 7.70
C ALA A 486 3.32 -13.73 6.64
N SER A 487 4.44 -14.00 5.98
CA SER A 487 4.94 -13.21 4.84
C SER A 487 5.57 -14.15 3.81
N PRO A 488 5.84 -13.73 2.56
CA PRO A 488 6.46 -14.63 1.58
C PRO A 488 7.82 -15.20 2.03
N ALA A 489 8.52 -14.53 2.95
CA ALA A 489 9.75 -15.02 3.58
C ALA A 489 9.56 -15.70 4.95
N SER A 490 8.32 -15.98 5.34
CA SER A 490 7.96 -16.54 6.65
C SER A 490 6.78 -17.49 6.50
N GLY A 491 7.06 -18.64 5.89
CA GLY A 491 6.16 -19.81 5.82
C GLY A 491 6.07 -20.54 7.17
N PHE A 492 4.93 -21.16 7.38
CA PHE A 492 4.58 -21.98 8.53
C PHE A 492 4.78 -23.47 8.21
N LYS A 493 5.19 -24.24 9.23
CA LYS A 493 5.28 -25.71 9.18
C LYS A 493 4.35 -26.41 10.17
N ASP A 494 3.73 -25.65 11.07
CA ASP A 494 2.83 -26.21 12.08
C ASP A 494 1.54 -26.71 11.44
N CYS A 495 1.01 -27.79 12.03
CA CYS A 495 -0.22 -28.44 11.62
C CYS A 495 -1.11 -28.60 12.84
N TRP A 496 -2.42 -28.47 12.62
CA TRP A 496 -3.43 -28.54 13.68
C TRP A 496 -4.57 -29.40 13.20
N VAL A 497 -5.05 -30.29 14.07
CA VAL A 497 -6.18 -31.16 13.78
C VAL A 497 -7.33 -30.82 14.72
N ARG A 498 -8.54 -30.72 14.18
CA ARG A 498 -9.78 -30.80 14.98
C ARG A 498 -10.15 -32.28 15.07
N GLN A 499 -10.23 -32.80 16.29
CA GLN A 499 -10.68 -34.17 16.59
C GLN A 499 -11.67 -34.16 17.73
N GLY A 500 -12.86 -34.73 17.53
CA GLY A 500 -13.87 -34.84 18.58
C GLY A 500 -14.26 -33.47 19.17
N ASN A 501 -14.39 -32.47 18.30
CA ASN A 501 -14.65 -31.08 18.64
C ASN A 501 -13.56 -30.35 19.44
N GLN A 502 -12.30 -30.78 19.39
CA GLN A 502 -11.17 -30.08 20.02
C GLN A 502 -10.01 -29.87 19.04
N TRP A 503 -9.42 -28.69 19.04
CA TRP A 503 -8.21 -28.40 18.27
C TRP A 503 -6.94 -28.80 19.03
N ARG A 504 -6.04 -29.51 18.34
CA ARG A 504 -4.74 -29.95 18.87
C ARG A 504 -3.65 -29.80 17.83
N SER A 505 -2.46 -29.41 18.26
CA SER A 505 -1.27 -29.44 17.38
C SER A 505 -0.92 -30.89 17.04
N THR A 506 -0.55 -31.14 15.78
CA THR A 506 -0.06 -32.45 15.31
C THR A 506 1.35 -32.28 14.70
N MET A 507 1.92 -33.37 14.17
CA MET A 507 3.27 -33.35 13.61
C MET A 507 3.42 -32.24 12.56
N SER A 508 4.46 -31.42 12.72
CA SER A 508 4.78 -30.36 11.76
C SER A 508 5.26 -30.95 10.43
N LEU A 509 5.02 -30.22 9.33
CA LEU A 509 5.61 -30.49 8.04
C LEU A 509 7.16 -30.54 8.11
N PRO A 510 7.83 -31.39 7.31
CA PRO A 510 9.30 -31.41 7.23
C PRO A 510 9.91 -30.04 6.87
N THR A 511 9.23 -29.29 6.00
CA THR A 511 9.65 -27.97 5.51
C THR A 511 8.45 -27.02 5.54
N PRO A 512 8.58 -25.77 6.04
CA PRO A 512 7.51 -24.78 6.01
C PRO A 512 7.07 -24.49 4.57
N ARG A 513 5.76 -24.42 4.33
CA ARG A 513 5.20 -24.21 2.99
C ARG A 513 3.86 -23.47 2.99
N PHE A 514 3.68 -22.62 1.98
CA PHE A 514 2.43 -21.92 1.66
C PHE A 514 2.05 -22.14 0.20
N ARG A 515 0.77 -21.91 -0.14
CA ARG A 515 0.20 -22.22 -1.47
C ARG A 515 0.53 -23.65 -1.91
N HIS A 516 0.60 -24.58 -0.98
CA HIS A 516 0.51 -26.00 -1.30
C HIS A 516 -0.96 -26.36 -1.54
N SER A 517 -1.20 -27.45 -2.26
CA SER A 517 -2.54 -27.96 -2.51
C SER A 517 -2.76 -29.19 -1.63
N ALA A 518 -3.96 -29.39 -1.11
CA ALA A 518 -4.26 -30.51 -0.23
C ALA A 518 -5.61 -31.14 -0.55
N VAL A 519 -5.70 -32.47 -0.43
CA VAL A 519 -6.90 -33.25 -0.75
C VAL A 519 -7.02 -34.46 0.19
N LYS A 520 -8.26 -34.88 0.47
CA LYS A 520 -8.53 -36.10 1.24
C LYS A 520 -8.50 -37.32 0.31
N VAL A 521 -7.92 -38.42 0.79
CA VAL A 521 -7.98 -39.74 0.16
C VAL A 521 -8.27 -40.81 1.21
N THR A 522 -8.83 -41.94 0.78
CA THR A 522 -9.22 -43.06 1.64
C THR A 522 -8.63 -44.36 1.10
N LEU A 523 -7.80 -45.02 1.90
CA LEU A 523 -7.27 -46.38 1.64
C LEU A 523 -7.73 -47.31 2.77
N ASP A 524 -6.78 -47.87 3.54
CA ASP A 524 -7.02 -48.52 4.83
C ASP A 524 -7.44 -47.54 5.96
N THR A 525 -7.25 -46.26 5.71
CA THR A 525 -7.64 -45.13 6.56
C THR A 525 -7.75 -43.86 5.72
N GLU A 526 -8.30 -42.80 6.30
CA GLU A 526 -8.20 -41.47 5.70
C GLU A 526 -6.76 -40.94 5.80
N TYR A 527 -6.31 -40.31 4.71
CA TYR A 527 -5.09 -39.51 4.63
C TYR A 527 -5.41 -38.12 4.07
N VAL A 528 -4.61 -37.14 4.46
CA VAL A 528 -4.54 -35.85 3.76
C VAL A 528 -3.26 -35.84 2.94
N LEU A 529 -3.41 -35.82 1.61
CA LEU A 529 -2.31 -35.59 0.68
C LEU A 529 -2.02 -34.10 0.59
N VAL A 530 -0.74 -33.73 0.58
CA VAL A 530 -0.25 -32.37 0.37
C VAL A 530 0.79 -32.39 -0.75
N TYR A 531 0.59 -31.54 -1.76
CA TYR A 531 1.49 -31.41 -2.90
C TYR A 531 2.07 -30.00 -3.03
N GLY A 532 3.35 -29.94 -3.37
CA GLY A 532 4.05 -28.71 -3.77
C GLY A 532 4.03 -27.61 -2.71
N GLY A 533 3.92 -26.37 -3.17
CA GLY A 533 4.00 -25.16 -2.36
C GLY A 533 5.35 -24.47 -2.44
N LYS A 534 5.44 -23.28 -1.85
CA LYS A 534 6.65 -22.45 -1.78
C LYS A 534 7.10 -22.29 -0.33
N THR A 535 8.40 -22.27 -0.13
CA THR A 535 9.08 -22.19 1.17
C THR A 535 9.49 -20.75 1.51
N SER A 536 9.96 -20.53 2.75
CA SER A 536 10.41 -19.22 3.23
C SER A 536 11.64 -18.64 2.51
N ASP A 537 12.49 -19.49 1.92
CA ASP A 537 13.67 -19.06 1.16
C ASP A 537 13.40 -18.86 -0.34
N GLY A 538 12.15 -19.05 -0.77
CA GLY A 538 11.73 -18.94 -2.15
C GLY A 538 11.76 -20.26 -2.93
N THR A 539 12.28 -21.36 -2.36
CA THR A 539 12.30 -22.67 -3.04
C THR A 539 10.88 -23.16 -3.31
N THR A 540 10.62 -23.50 -4.58
CA THR A 540 9.38 -24.13 -5.04
C THR A 540 9.50 -25.65 -4.96
N LEU A 541 8.45 -26.34 -4.47
CA LEU A 541 8.49 -27.78 -4.18
C LEU A 541 7.71 -28.64 -5.20
N ASN A 542 8.14 -29.88 -5.41
CA ASN A 542 7.39 -30.96 -6.08
C ASN A 542 7.10 -32.17 -5.16
N THR A 543 7.40 -32.06 -3.86
CA THR A 543 7.23 -33.17 -2.91
C THR A 543 5.75 -33.47 -2.64
N TRP A 544 5.40 -34.76 -2.66
CA TRP A 544 4.14 -35.28 -2.13
C TRP A 544 4.33 -35.74 -0.68
N LEU A 545 3.43 -35.34 0.21
CA LEU A 545 3.37 -35.77 1.60
C LEU A 545 1.97 -36.32 1.91
N ALA A 546 1.88 -37.36 2.74
CA ALA A 546 0.61 -37.85 3.28
C ALA A 546 0.63 -37.77 4.81
N TRP A 547 -0.46 -37.28 5.41
CA TRP A 547 -0.70 -37.31 6.85
C TRP A 547 -1.87 -38.25 7.17
N SER A 548 -1.78 -39.01 8.26
CA SER A 548 -2.92 -39.78 8.78
C SER A 548 -3.04 -39.71 10.30
N SER A 549 -4.28 -39.67 10.79
CA SER A 549 -4.62 -39.70 12.21
C SER A 549 -4.16 -40.97 12.91
N LYS A 550 -4.20 -42.14 12.23
CA LYS A 550 -3.75 -43.42 12.79
C LYS A 550 -2.23 -43.48 13.02
N GLN A 551 -1.45 -42.91 12.11
CA GLN A 551 0.02 -42.93 12.13
C GLN A 551 0.64 -41.72 12.87
N GLN A 552 -0.17 -40.72 13.23
CA GLN A 552 0.22 -39.48 13.91
C GLN A 552 1.40 -38.71 13.28
N GLY A 553 1.58 -38.80 11.96
CA GLY A 553 2.74 -38.20 11.31
C GLY A 553 2.60 -37.97 9.82
N TRP A 554 3.61 -37.31 9.26
CA TRP A 554 3.79 -37.11 7.83
C TRP A 554 4.72 -38.19 7.26
N GLN A 555 4.31 -38.85 6.19
CA GLN A 555 5.18 -39.67 5.34
C GLN A 555 5.37 -38.98 3.97
N GLN A 556 6.55 -39.11 3.38
CA GLN A 556 6.78 -38.70 2.00
C GLN A 556 6.31 -39.81 1.06
N VAL A 557 5.57 -39.46 0.02
CA VAL A 557 5.05 -40.42 -0.96
C VAL A 557 6.03 -40.50 -2.13
N GLU A 558 6.49 -41.70 -2.46
CA GLU A 558 7.31 -41.94 -3.64
C GLU A 558 6.45 -41.84 -4.92
N THR A 559 7.01 -41.37 -6.03
CA THR A 559 6.33 -41.34 -7.33
C THR A 559 6.96 -42.33 -8.30
N ASN A 560 6.25 -42.67 -9.38
CA ASN A 560 6.91 -43.20 -10.58
C ASN A 560 7.91 -42.19 -11.17
N VAL A 561 8.76 -42.65 -12.11
CA VAL A 561 9.84 -41.84 -12.72
C VAL A 561 9.27 -40.88 -13.77
N ILE A 562 8.50 -39.89 -13.31
CA ILE A 562 8.00 -38.77 -14.09
C ILE A 562 8.54 -37.48 -13.49
N ASN A 563 9.17 -36.65 -14.32
CA ASN A 563 9.78 -35.40 -13.88
C ASN A 563 8.73 -34.29 -13.74
N ILE A 564 7.89 -34.38 -12.71
CA ILE A 564 6.88 -33.35 -12.44
C ILE A 564 7.54 -32.05 -11.96
N LYS A 565 7.28 -30.96 -12.70
CA LYS A 565 7.81 -29.62 -12.37
C LYS A 565 7.28 -29.14 -11.02
N ALA A 566 8.21 -28.71 -10.17
CA ALA A 566 7.94 -28.07 -8.89
C ALA A 566 7.07 -26.83 -9.06
N ARG A 567 6.05 -26.70 -8.20
CA ARG A 567 5.02 -25.66 -8.31
C ARG A 567 4.34 -25.30 -7.00
N PHE A 568 3.71 -24.13 -7.00
CA PHE A 568 2.84 -23.66 -5.92
C PHE A 568 1.54 -23.08 -6.50
N GLY A 569 0.46 -23.11 -5.72
CA GLY A 569 -0.87 -22.66 -6.12
C GLY A 569 -1.52 -23.49 -7.22
N ALA A 570 -1.24 -24.80 -7.25
CA ALA A 570 -1.76 -25.72 -8.26
C ALA A 570 -3.19 -26.19 -7.96
N CYS A 571 -3.92 -26.55 -9.01
CA CYS A 571 -5.21 -27.21 -8.91
C CYS A 571 -5.01 -28.70 -8.61
N LEU A 572 -5.55 -29.18 -7.49
CA LEU A 572 -5.53 -30.58 -7.06
C LEU A 572 -6.96 -30.98 -6.69
N GLY A 573 -7.46 -32.07 -7.26
CA GLY A 573 -8.82 -32.57 -6.98
C GLY A 573 -8.90 -34.09 -7.11
N SER A 574 -9.87 -34.71 -6.44
CA SER A 574 -10.12 -36.15 -6.48
C SER A 574 -11.09 -36.54 -7.61
N ILE A 575 -10.84 -37.69 -8.23
CA ILE A 575 -11.79 -38.42 -9.06
C ILE A 575 -12.61 -39.36 -8.16
N ASP A 576 -11.90 -40.12 -7.32
CA ASP A 576 -12.43 -41.09 -6.36
C ASP A 576 -11.63 -41.04 -5.04
N ASP A 577 -11.87 -41.97 -4.12
CA ASP A 577 -11.16 -42.04 -2.83
C ASP A 577 -9.63 -42.23 -2.95
N THR A 578 -9.14 -42.73 -4.09
CA THR A 578 -7.75 -43.16 -4.31
C THR A 578 -7.05 -42.45 -5.47
N SER A 579 -7.81 -41.83 -6.38
CA SER A 579 -7.30 -41.23 -7.60
C SER A 579 -7.82 -39.81 -7.83
N GLY A 580 -7.12 -39.06 -8.66
CA GLY A 580 -7.47 -37.68 -8.98
C GLY A 580 -6.60 -37.05 -10.04
N VAL A 581 -6.54 -35.73 -9.98
CA VAL A 581 -6.11 -34.83 -11.04
C VAL A 581 -5.23 -33.71 -10.46
N LEU A 582 -4.19 -33.31 -11.19
CA LEU A 582 -3.23 -32.24 -10.85
C LEU A 582 -2.86 -31.42 -12.10
N PHE A 583 -3.06 -30.11 -12.04
CA PHE A 583 -2.78 -29.20 -13.15
C PHE A 583 -2.51 -27.75 -12.66
N GLY A 584 -1.94 -26.91 -13.54
CA GLY A 584 -1.71 -25.49 -13.24
C GLY A 584 -0.67 -25.25 -12.15
N GLY A 585 -0.80 -24.12 -11.44
CA GLY A 585 0.19 -23.59 -10.51
C GLY A 585 1.35 -22.87 -11.21
N ILE A 586 2.15 -22.13 -10.44
CA ILE A 586 3.32 -21.39 -10.93
C ILE A 586 4.61 -22.16 -10.62
N GLY A 587 5.51 -22.26 -11.61
CA GLY A 587 6.83 -22.86 -11.49
C GLY A 587 7.88 -21.91 -10.89
N ALA A 588 9.12 -22.39 -10.73
CA ALA A 588 10.23 -21.59 -10.19
C ALA A 588 10.56 -20.33 -11.03
N GLU A 589 10.26 -20.34 -12.33
CA GLU A 589 10.48 -19.22 -13.25
C GLU A 589 9.34 -18.17 -13.25
N GLY A 590 8.34 -18.28 -12.37
CA GLY A 590 7.26 -17.30 -12.29
C GLY A 590 6.23 -17.36 -13.43
N THR A 591 6.17 -18.47 -14.17
CA THR A 591 5.16 -18.75 -15.22
C THR A 591 4.22 -19.87 -14.79
N ILE A 592 2.98 -19.85 -15.29
CA ILE A 592 1.96 -20.87 -15.02
C ILE A 592 2.23 -22.11 -15.87
N LEU A 593 2.11 -23.29 -15.26
CA LEU A 593 2.41 -24.57 -15.90
C LEU A 593 1.19 -25.14 -16.64
N GLY A 594 1.31 -25.22 -17.97
CA GLY A 594 0.30 -25.75 -18.89
C GLY A 594 0.36 -27.27 -19.06
N ASP A 595 0.50 -28.02 -17.97
CA ASP A 595 0.53 -29.49 -17.95
C ASP A 595 -0.67 -30.06 -17.14
N PHE A 596 -1.05 -31.30 -17.44
CA PHE A 596 -2.19 -31.99 -16.85
C PHE A 596 -1.85 -33.46 -16.54
N PHE A 597 -1.93 -33.82 -15.26
CA PHE A 597 -1.65 -35.16 -14.77
C PHE A 597 -2.89 -35.76 -14.10
N THR A 598 -3.08 -37.07 -14.26
CA THR A 598 -3.82 -37.87 -13.29
C THR A 598 -2.87 -38.46 -12.26
N TRP A 599 -3.39 -38.73 -11.07
CA TRP A 599 -2.65 -39.35 -9.97
C TRP A 599 -3.46 -40.48 -9.35
N LYS A 600 -2.79 -41.53 -8.89
CA LYS A 600 -3.41 -42.64 -8.15
C LYS A 600 -2.51 -43.11 -7.02
N LEU A 601 -3.05 -43.13 -5.81
CA LEU A 601 -2.35 -43.52 -4.60
C LEU A 601 -2.52 -45.01 -4.34
N HIS A 602 -1.40 -45.70 -4.11
CA HIS A 602 -1.33 -47.12 -3.78
C HIS A 602 -0.63 -47.32 -2.42
N GLN A 603 -1.07 -48.32 -1.66
CA GLN A 603 -0.37 -48.78 -0.45
C GLN A 603 0.40 -50.06 -0.78
N ARG A 604 1.71 -50.08 -0.50
CA ARG A 604 2.56 -51.27 -0.64
C ARG A 604 2.37 -52.21 0.55
N SER A 605 2.82 -53.46 0.41
CA SER A 605 2.70 -54.50 1.44
C SER A 605 3.49 -54.22 2.73
N ASP A 606 4.44 -53.27 2.69
CA ASP A 606 5.18 -52.77 3.87
C ASP A 606 4.48 -51.57 4.55
N GLY A 607 3.32 -51.14 4.03
CA GLY A 607 2.57 -49.99 4.52
C GLY A 607 3.01 -48.65 3.95
N SER A 608 4.07 -48.59 3.14
CA SER A 608 4.51 -47.37 2.46
C SER A 608 3.55 -46.96 1.34
N LEU A 609 3.44 -45.65 1.09
CA LEU A 609 2.60 -45.09 0.04
C LEU A 609 3.39 -44.80 -1.24
N PHE A 610 2.77 -45.10 -2.38
CA PHE A 610 3.30 -44.85 -3.71
C PHE A 610 2.27 -44.13 -4.59
N MET A 611 2.70 -43.10 -5.30
CA MET A 611 1.89 -42.32 -6.23
C MET A 611 2.24 -42.68 -7.67
N GLU A 612 1.28 -43.25 -8.38
CA GLU A 612 1.32 -43.40 -9.83
C GLU A 612 0.83 -42.08 -10.45
N LEU A 613 1.68 -41.40 -11.21
CA LEU A 613 1.32 -40.23 -12.01
C LEU A 613 1.22 -40.63 -13.49
N THR A 614 0.27 -40.07 -14.22
CA THR A 614 0.16 -40.24 -15.68
C THR A 614 -0.03 -38.89 -16.34
N ASP A 615 0.80 -38.58 -17.34
CA ASP A 615 0.72 -37.35 -18.12
C ASP A 615 -0.35 -37.50 -19.22
N HIS A 616 -1.30 -36.57 -19.27
CA HIS A 616 -2.32 -36.48 -20.31
C HIS A 616 -2.34 -35.09 -20.97
N THR A 617 -1.24 -34.34 -20.86
CA THR A 617 -1.12 -32.97 -21.35
C THR A 617 -1.46 -32.87 -22.84
N GLU A 618 -0.79 -33.67 -23.69
CA GLU A 618 -1.06 -33.64 -25.14
C GLU A 618 -2.45 -34.17 -25.50
N ASP A 619 -2.95 -35.16 -24.77
CA ASP A 619 -4.26 -35.77 -25.04
C ASP A 619 -5.40 -34.76 -24.80
N LEU A 620 -5.40 -34.13 -23.62
CA LEU A 620 -6.39 -33.13 -23.26
C LEU A 620 -6.27 -31.88 -24.15
N GLN A 621 -5.05 -31.50 -24.56
CA GLN A 621 -4.82 -30.40 -25.52
C GLN A 621 -5.38 -30.72 -26.91
N ARG A 622 -5.31 -31.99 -27.36
CA ARG A 622 -5.90 -32.43 -28.64
C ARG A 622 -7.43 -32.49 -28.57
N THR A 623 -8.01 -32.89 -27.43
CA THR A 623 -9.46 -33.07 -27.29
C THR A 623 -10.22 -31.80 -26.92
N SER A 624 -9.62 -30.81 -26.24
CA SER A 624 -10.33 -29.61 -25.78
C SER A 624 -9.69 -28.28 -26.19
N SER A 625 -10.49 -27.45 -26.88
CA SER A 625 -10.17 -26.04 -27.16
C SER A 625 -10.03 -25.17 -25.90
N LEU A 626 -10.60 -25.60 -24.76
CA LEU A 626 -10.56 -24.91 -23.48
C LEU A 626 -9.37 -25.33 -22.59
N PHE A 627 -8.46 -26.18 -23.09
CA PHE A 627 -7.26 -26.65 -22.37
C PHE A 627 -6.51 -25.52 -21.65
N ASN A 628 -6.14 -24.45 -22.36
CA ASN A 628 -5.40 -23.31 -21.80
C ASN A 628 -6.15 -22.56 -20.66
N GLN A 629 -7.46 -22.75 -20.50
CA GLN A 629 -8.32 -22.04 -19.55
C GLN A 629 -8.40 -22.72 -18.16
N ILE A 630 -8.00 -24.00 -18.06
CA ILE A 630 -8.02 -24.74 -16.78
C ILE A 630 -6.69 -24.66 -16.02
N HIS A 631 -5.55 -24.44 -16.68
CA HIS A 631 -4.25 -24.31 -16.02
C HIS A 631 -4.18 -22.98 -15.27
N ARG A 632 -4.53 -22.99 -13.99
CA ARG A 632 -4.67 -21.78 -13.17
C ARG A 632 -3.72 -21.70 -12.01
N PHE A 633 -3.48 -20.48 -11.56
CA PHE A 633 -2.88 -20.18 -10.27
C PHE A 633 -3.86 -19.38 -9.40
N GLY A 634 -3.96 -19.74 -8.12
CA GLY A 634 -4.86 -19.05 -7.17
C GLY A 634 -6.35 -19.35 -7.37
N ALA A 635 -6.69 -20.32 -8.22
CA ALA A 635 -8.04 -20.85 -8.37
C ALA A 635 -8.40 -21.79 -7.21
N THR A 636 -9.70 -21.98 -6.98
CA THR A 636 -10.22 -23.05 -6.12
C THR A 636 -10.82 -24.18 -6.97
N VAL A 637 -10.84 -25.39 -6.43
CA VAL A 637 -11.32 -26.60 -7.12
C VAL A 637 -12.26 -27.36 -6.18
N ASN A 638 -13.47 -27.66 -6.65
CA ASN A 638 -14.51 -28.34 -5.87
C ASN A 638 -15.05 -29.54 -6.61
N GLN A 639 -15.07 -30.71 -5.96
CA GLN A 639 -15.73 -31.89 -6.47
C GLN A 639 -17.24 -31.78 -6.24
N THR A 640 -18.02 -31.89 -7.32
CA THR A 640 -19.49 -31.89 -7.29
C THR A 640 -20.04 -33.08 -8.10
N ALA A 641 -21.36 -33.25 -8.12
CA ALA A 641 -22.03 -34.22 -8.99
C ALA A 641 -21.88 -33.91 -10.50
N TRP A 642 -21.35 -32.73 -10.87
CA TRP A 642 -21.03 -32.36 -12.25
C TRP A 642 -19.56 -32.64 -12.62
N GLY A 643 -18.67 -32.82 -11.63
CA GLY A 643 -17.22 -32.98 -11.81
C GLY A 643 -16.37 -31.97 -11.01
N LEU A 644 -15.17 -31.71 -11.54
CA LEU A 644 -14.25 -30.57 -11.31
C LEU A 644 -14.82 -29.17 -11.54
N VAL A 645 -15.43 -28.49 -10.55
CA VAL A 645 -15.70 -27.04 -10.67
C VAL A 645 -14.44 -26.23 -10.30
N ILE A 646 -13.92 -25.45 -11.25
CA ILE A 646 -12.69 -24.66 -11.14
C ILE A 646 -13.06 -23.16 -11.18
N ILE A 647 -12.71 -22.41 -10.14
CA ILE A 647 -13.24 -21.05 -9.90
C ILE A 647 -12.10 -20.04 -9.76
N GLY A 648 -12.19 -18.92 -10.49
CA GLY A 648 -11.32 -17.75 -10.35
C GLY A 648 -9.84 -18.03 -10.64
N GLY A 649 -8.95 -17.27 -10.02
CA GLY A 649 -7.49 -17.35 -10.22
C GLY A 649 -6.99 -16.55 -11.44
N ILE A 650 -5.87 -16.99 -12.02
CA ILE A 650 -5.26 -16.41 -13.23
C ILE A 650 -4.78 -17.53 -14.18
N VAL A 651 -4.73 -17.24 -15.49
CA VAL A 651 -4.31 -18.14 -16.59
C VAL A 651 -3.01 -17.65 -17.26
N PRO A 652 -2.30 -18.46 -18.06
CA PRO A 652 -1.11 -18.02 -18.80
C PRO A 652 -1.46 -16.91 -19.81
N ARG A 653 -0.58 -15.91 -19.94
CA ARG A 653 -0.56 -14.84 -20.97
C ARG A 653 -1.75 -13.87 -21.04
N GLU A 654 -2.95 -14.26 -20.63
CA GLU A 654 -4.17 -13.44 -20.78
C GLU A 654 -4.93 -13.20 -19.46
N LEU A 655 -6.03 -12.43 -19.53
CA LEU A 655 -6.99 -12.27 -18.43
C LEU A 655 -8.10 -13.31 -18.57
N ILE A 656 -8.58 -13.86 -17.45
CA ILE A 656 -9.80 -14.67 -17.45
C ILE A 656 -11.00 -13.77 -17.75
N THR A 657 -11.71 -14.08 -18.84
CA THR A 657 -12.92 -13.34 -19.24
C THR A 657 -14.15 -13.83 -18.48
N HIS A 658 -15.20 -13.00 -18.37
CA HIS A 658 -16.41 -13.26 -17.57
C HIS A 658 -17.13 -14.58 -17.90
N ASP A 659 -17.09 -15.01 -19.16
CA ASP A 659 -17.60 -16.27 -19.68
C ASP A 659 -16.76 -17.49 -19.26
N LYS A 660 -15.56 -17.27 -18.69
CA LYS A 660 -14.59 -18.32 -18.30
C LYS A 660 -14.18 -18.24 -16.83
N GLU A 661 -14.73 -17.35 -16.02
CA GLU A 661 -14.40 -17.25 -14.57
C GLU A 661 -14.59 -18.58 -13.83
N ILE A 662 -15.63 -19.34 -14.21
CA ILE A 662 -15.93 -20.67 -13.70
C ILE A 662 -15.86 -21.67 -14.86
N MET A 663 -15.10 -22.75 -14.66
CA MET A 663 -14.99 -23.88 -15.60
C MET A 663 -15.45 -25.16 -14.93
N LEU A 664 -15.85 -26.13 -15.76
CA LEU A 664 -16.16 -27.49 -15.34
C LEU A 664 -15.26 -28.48 -16.08
N LEU A 665 -14.62 -29.38 -15.32
CA LEU A 665 -13.95 -30.58 -15.82
C LEU A 665 -14.83 -31.79 -15.49
N ASP A 666 -15.45 -32.38 -16.51
CA ASP A 666 -16.32 -33.56 -16.37
C ASP A 666 -15.49 -34.80 -16.06
N LEU A 667 -15.59 -35.28 -14.82
CA LEU A 667 -14.85 -36.44 -14.34
C LEU A 667 -15.33 -37.76 -14.94
N THR A 668 -16.61 -37.85 -15.31
CA THR A 668 -17.17 -39.05 -15.93
C THR A 668 -16.60 -39.20 -17.34
N GLU A 669 -16.59 -38.09 -18.09
CA GLU A 669 -16.06 -38.05 -19.44
C GLU A 669 -14.53 -38.22 -19.46
N LEU A 670 -13.81 -37.58 -18.53
CA LEU A 670 -12.37 -37.79 -18.35
C LEU A 670 -12.03 -39.27 -18.07
N THR A 671 -12.76 -39.91 -17.14
CA THR A 671 -12.55 -41.34 -16.81
C THR A 671 -12.84 -42.23 -18.03
N ARG A 672 -13.88 -41.90 -18.80
CA ARG A 672 -14.21 -42.62 -20.05
C ARG A 672 -13.11 -42.48 -21.10
N CYS A 673 -12.56 -41.28 -21.28
CA CYS A 673 -11.44 -41.02 -22.20
C CYS A 673 -10.16 -41.77 -21.79
N ILE A 674 -9.83 -41.82 -20.49
CA ILE A 674 -8.68 -42.57 -19.98
C ILE A 674 -8.86 -44.09 -20.21
N ALA A 675 -10.06 -44.62 -19.98
CA ALA A 675 -10.33 -46.05 -20.13
C ALA A 675 -10.54 -46.52 -21.58
N SER A 676 -11.06 -45.65 -22.47
CA SER A 676 -11.52 -46.02 -23.82
C SER A 676 -10.78 -45.31 -24.97
N GLY A 677 -9.87 -44.38 -24.65
CA GLY A 677 -9.16 -43.55 -25.61
C GLY A 677 -9.75 -42.14 -25.78
N TRP A 678 -8.88 -41.19 -26.13
CA TRP A 678 -9.19 -39.76 -26.24
C TRP A 678 -9.76 -39.40 -27.62
N LEU A 679 -11.07 -39.61 -27.81
CA LEU A 679 -11.77 -39.25 -29.04
C LEU A 679 -12.10 -37.75 -29.10
N SER A 680 -12.12 -37.18 -30.30
CA SER A 680 -12.32 -35.74 -30.58
C SER A 680 -13.71 -35.19 -30.28
N ASN A 681 -14.68 -36.05 -29.94
CA ASN A 681 -16.11 -35.70 -29.91
C ASN A 681 -16.65 -35.57 -28.48
N HIS A 682 -15.78 -35.27 -27.51
CA HIS A 682 -16.08 -35.38 -26.08
C HIS A 682 -15.84 -34.04 -25.36
N THR A 683 -16.91 -33.46 -24.82
CA THR A 683 -16.86 -32.19 -24.07
C THR A 683 -16.35 -32.43 -22.63
N ILE A 684 -15.04 -32.73 -22.50
CA ILE A 684 -14.39 -32.96 -21.21
C ILE A 684 -14.34 -31.68 -20.36
N ILE A 685 -14.09 -30.53 -21.00
CA ILE A 685 -14.03 -29.21 -20.35
C ILE A 685 -15.20 -28.36 -20.85
N SER A 686 -15.86 -27.63 -19.96
CA SER A 686 -16.90 -26.66 -20.29
C SER A 686 -16.67 -25.33 -19.58
N ALA A 687 -17.04 -24.23 -20.22
CA ALA A 687 -17.09 -22.91 -19.62
C ALA A 687 -18.48 -22.69 -19.00
N LEU A 688 -18.56 -22.35 -17.71
CA LEU A 688 -19.81 -21.98 -17.04
C LEU A 688 -19.93 -20.45 -16.95
N GLY A 689 -18.80 -19.76 -16.81
CA GLY A 689 -18.74 -18.31 -16.63
C GLY A 689 -19.46 -17.84 -15.35
N LEU A 690 -19.86 -16.58 -15.33
CA LEU A 690 -20.68 -16.00 -14.26
C LEU A 690 -22.20 -16.12 -14.52
N GLY A 691 -22.61 -16.90 -15.53
CA GLY A 691 -23.99 -16.99 -16.02
C GLY A 691 -24.44 -15.78 -16.87
N LYS A 692 -25.52 -15.94 -17.65
CA LYS A 692 -26.03 -14.88 -18.55
C LYS A 692 -26.75 -13.71 -17.86
N ARG A 693 -27.16 -13.87 -16.60
CA ARG A 693 -27.73 -12.81 -15.77
C ARG A 693 -27.02 -12.82 -14.43
N LEU A 694 -26.06 -11.92 -14.29
CA LEU A 694 -25.37 -11.71 -13.03
C LEU A 694 -26.16 -10.71 -12.18
N ASP A 695 -26.78 -11.20 -11.12
CA ASP A 695 -27.46 -10.35 -10.15
C ASP A 695 -26.42 -9.73 -9.19
N GLY A 696 -25.86 -8.58 -9.57
CA GLY A 696 -24.94 -7.82 -8.72
C GLY A 696 -23.70 -7.26 -9.42
N SER A 697 -22.70 -6.85 -8.64
CA SER A 697 -21.40 -6.42 -9.16
C SER A 697 -20.48 -7.63 -9.37
N ARG A 698 -19.79 -7.70 -10.52
CA ARG A 698 -18.85 -8.80 -10.82
C ARG A 698 -17.88 -9.09 -9.67
N PRO A 699 -17.82 -10.32 -9.14
CA PRO A 699 -16.86 -10.68 -8.11
C PRO A 699 -15.44 -10.66 -8.68
N LEU A 700 -14.46 -10.29 -7.84
CA LEU A 700 -13.04 -10.43 -8.16
C LEU A 700 -12.49 -11.66 -7.44
N LEU A 701 -12.41 -12.78 -8.16
CA LEU A 701 -12.12 -14.10 -7.60
C LEU A 701 -10.61 -14.34 -7.37
N VAL A 702 -9.95 -13.38 -6.70
CA VAL A 702 -8.54 -13.47 -6.27
C VAL A 702 -8.46 -13.73 -4.76
N GLY A 703 -7.89 -14.87 -4.38
CA GLY A 703 -7.83 -15.29 -2.99
C GLY A 703 -9.20 -15.50 -2.35
N HIS A 704 -10.25 -15.71 -3.15
CA HIS A 704 -11.54 -16.19 -2.66
C HIS A 704 -11.37 -17.60 -2.04
N VAL A 705 -12.35 -18.03 -1.25
CA VAL A 705 -12.50 -19.45 -0.90
C VAL A 705 -13.81 -19.97 -1.48
N SER A 706 -13.90 -21.28 -1.67
CA SER A 706 -15.15 -21.92 -2.07
C SER A 706 -15.23 -23.34 -1.53
N CYS A 707 -16.44 -23.89 -1.47
CA CYS A 707 -16.73 -25.24 -1.02
C CYS A 707 -18.03 -25.75 -1.65
N ALA A 708 -18.07 -27.03 -2.05
CA ALA A 708 -19.33 -27.72 -2.29
C ALA A 708 -20.07 -27.91 -0.95
N ILE A 709 -21.27 -27.35 -0.85
CA ILE A 709 -22.14 -27.44 0.34
C ILE A 709 -23.22 -28.53 0.19
N ASP A 710 -23.55 -28.85 -1.07
CA ASP A 710 -24.37 -29.97 -1.52
C ASP A 710 -23.71 -30.52 -2.81
N PRO A 711 -23.92 -31.79 -3.21
CA PRO A 711 -23.43 -32.28 -4.50
C PRO A 711 -23.82 -31.44 -5.73
N LYS A 712 -24.80 -30.53 -5.63
CA LYS A 712 -25.23 -29.61 -6.71
C LYS A 712 -25.19 -28.12 -6.33
N GLU A 713 -24.55 -27.74 -5.23
CA GLU A 713 -24.43 -26.33 -4.80
C GLU A 713 -22.98 -26.03 -4.37
N VAL A 714 -22.36 -24.99 -4.96
CA VAL A 714 -21.02 -24.51 -4.57
C VAL A 714 -21.12 -23.09 -4.03
N LEU A 715 -20.72 -22.90 -2.78
CA LEU A 715 -20.64 -21.60 -2.12
C LEU A 715 -19.25 -20.99 -2.34
N ILE A 716 -19.19 -19.70 -2.66
CA ILE A 716 -17.99 -18.90 -2.86
C ILE A 716 -18.04 -17.71 -1.88
N LEU A 717 -16.92 -17.47 -1.18
CA LEU A 717 -16.83 -16.46 -0.12
C LEU A 717 -15.57 -15.60 -0.27
N GLY A 718 -15.76 -14.28 -0.16
CA GLY A 718 -14.69 -13.29 -0.12
C GLY A 718 -13.82 -13.23 -1.38
N GLY A 719 -12.59 -12.77 -1.21
CA GLY A 719 -11.66 -12.45 -2.31
C GLY A 719 -11.52 -10.95 -2.55
N GLY A 720 -10.56 -10.57 -3.40
CA GLY A 720 -10.30 -9.18 -3.78
C GLY A 720 -8.82 -8.88 -4.05
N ALA A 721 -8.54 -7.62 -4.42
CA ALA A 721 -7.23 -7.13 -4.84
C ALA A 721 -6.95 -5.73 -4.30
N VAL A 722 -5.70 -5.34 -4.05
CA VAL A 722 -5.31 -3.93 -3.88
C VAL A 722 -5.28 -3.15 -5.21
N CYS A 723 -5.53 -3.85 -6.32
CA CYS A 723 -5.52 -3.35 -7.70
C CYS A 723 -4.28 -2.49 -7.95
N PHE A 724 -3.11 -3.11 -7.75
CA PHE A 724 -1.79 -2.49 -7.91
C PHE A 724 -1.56 -1.30 -6.96
N SER A 725 -1.77 -0.06 -7.45
CA SER A 725 -1.69 1.18 -6.67
C SER A 725 -2.98 2.00 -6.73
N PHE A 726 -4.06 1.45 -7.30
CA PHE A 726 -5.26 2.20 -7.63
C PHE A 726 -6.24 2.29 -6.45
N GLY A 727 -6.38 1.21 -5.68
CA GLY A 727 -7.21 1.11 -4.48
C GLY A 727 -7.74 -0.31 -4.29
N THR A 728 -8.13 -0.67 -3.07
CA THR A 728 -8.60 -2.05 -2.80
C THR A 728 -10.02 -2.28 -3.29
N TYR A 729 -10.21 -3.35 -4.08
CA TYR A 729 -11.50 -3.95 -4.40
C TYR A 729 -11.72 -5.20 -3.54
N TRP A 730 -12.92 -5.38 -3.01
CA TRP A 730 -13.34 -6.55 -2.24
C TRP A 730 -14.53 -7.21 -2.92
N THR A 731 -14.50 -8.55 -3.00
CA THR A 731 -15.70 -9.34 -3.28
C THR A 731 -16.46 -9.47 -1.97
N GLU A 732 -17.52 -8.68 -1.82
CA GLU A 732 -18.39 -8.72 -0.64
C GLU A 732 -19.46 -9.81 -0.80
N GLY A 733 -20.12 -10.15 0.31
CA GLY A 733 -21.25 -11.08 0.31
C GLY A 733 -20.92 -12.56 0.23
N THR A 734 -21.93 -13.33 -0.13
CA THR A 734 -21.90 -14.75 -0.46
C THR A 734 -22.37 -14.96 -1.90
N TRP A 735 -21.84 -16.00 -2.53
CA TRP A 735 -22.06 -16.27 -3.95
C TRP A 735 -22.34 -17.76 -4.14
N LEU A 736 -23.52 -18.13 -4.61
CA LEU A 736 -23.99 -19.51 -4.71
C LEU A 736 -24.12 -19.94 -6.17
N LEU A 737 -23.29 -20.89 -6.60
CA LEU A 737 -23.35 -21.52 -7.92
C LEU A 737 -24.23 -22.77 -7.87
N GLN A 738 -25.23 -22.83 -8.76
CA GLN A 738 -26.16 -23.96 -8.87
C GLN A 738 -26.70 -24.12 -10.31
N ASP A 739 -27.38 -25.23 -10.56
CA ASP A 739 -28.14 -25.48 -11.79
C ASP A 739 -29.26 -24.42 -11.97
N VAL A 740 -29.48 -23.96 -13.20
CA VAL A 740 -30.49 -22.94 -13.55
C VAL A 740 -31.91 -23.36 -13.16
N ASN A 741 -32.20 -24.67 -13.13
CA ASN A 741 -33.49 -25.25 -12.77
C ASN A 741 -33.68 -25.40 -11.25
N SER A 742 -32.66 -25.12 -10.44
CA SER A 742 -32.78 -25.14 -8.98
C SER A 742 -33.66 -23.97 -8.50
N THR A 743 -34.60 -24.28 -7.60
CA THR A 743 -35.45 -23.30 -6.92
C THR A 743 -34.84 -22.76 -5.63
N THR A 744 -33.63 -23.18 -5.26
CA THR A 744 -32.90 -22.63 -4.10
C THR A 744 -32.51 -21.18 -4.39
N GLU A 745 -32.72 -20.28 -3.43
CA GLU A 745 -32.19 -18.91 -3.45
C GLU A 745 -30.94 -18.82 -2.57
N ASN A 746 -30.11 -17.78 -2.74
CA ASN A 746 -28.95 -17.60 -1.87
C ASN A 746 -29.34 -16.95 -0.54
N ASP A 747 -29.58 -17.79 0.47
CA ASP A 747 -29.90 -17.45 1.86
C ASP A 747 -28.68 -17.54 2.80
N TRP A 748 -27.46 -17.68 2.26
CA TRP A 748 -26.23 -17.73 3.07
C TRP A 748 -25.83 -16.35 3.57
N THR A 749 -25.84 -16.18 4.89
CA THR A 749 -25.53 -14.91 5.55
C THR A 749 -24.36 -15.04 6.53
N LEU A 750 -23.60 -13.95 6.71
CA LEU A 750 -22.58 -13.85 7.74
C LEU A 750 -23.25 -13.69 9.12
N VAL A 751 -22.96 -14.59 10.06
CA VAL A 751 -23.51 -14.52 11.41
C VAL A 751 -22.99 -13.28 12.12
N SER A 752 -23.89 -12.32 12.33
CA SER A 752 -23.64 -11.17 13.18
C SER A 752 -23.40 -11.65 14.60
N LYS A 753 -22.20 -11.39 15.16
CA LYS A 753 -21.93 -11.68 16.57
C LYS A 753 -23.00 -10.97 17.42
N PRO A 754 -23.76 -11.69 18.27
CA PRO A 754 -24.83 -11.06 19.04
C PRO A 754 -24.24 -10.02 19.99
N VAL A 755 -24.76 -8.79 19.93
CA VAL A 755 -24.55 -7.78 20.96
C VAL A 755 -25.38 -8.19 22.16
N GLY A 756 -24.83 -9.09 22.99
CA GLY A 756 -25.51 -9.63 24.16
C GLY A 756 -25.82 -8.55 25.20
N PRO A 757 -26.95 -8.65 25.92
CA PRO A 757 -27.31 -7.69 26.95
C PRO A 757 -26.37 -7.78 28.16
N ASN A 758 -26.02 -6.63 28.73
CA ASN A 758 -25.25 -6.54 29.97
C ASN A 758 -25.96 -7.25 31.13
N LYS A 759 -25.49 -8.44 31.56
CA LYS A 759 -25.29 -8.81 32.98
C LYS A 759 -24.74 -10.22 33.26
N SER A 760 -23.71 -10.24 34.12
CA SER A 760 -23.43 -11.20 35.22
C SER A 760 -23.38 -12.73 35.00
N GLN A 761 -22.19 -13.30 35.27
CA GLN A 761 -21.93 -14.47 36.15
C GLN A 761 -20.39 -14.60 36.32
N SER A 762 -19.84 -14.46 37.53
CA SER A 762 -19.61 -15.47 38.60
C SER A 762 -18.40 -16.38 38.37
N GLU A 763 -17.59 -16.55 39.42
CA GLU A 763 -16.17 -16.93 39.38
C GLU A 763 -15.84 -18.44 39.34
N LYS A 764 -14.66 -18.76 38.76
CA LYS A 764 -13.59 -19.70 39.22
C LYS A 764 -13.02 -20.57 38.06
N ALA A 765 -11.70 -20.81 37.92
CA ALA A 765 -10.52 -20.18 38.53
C ALA A 765 -9.23 -20.54 37.73
N THR A 766 -8.26 -19.61 37.67
CA THR A 766 -6.79 -19.78 37.40
C THR A 766 -6.31 -20.47 36.08
N SER A 767 -5.25 -20.03 35.40
CA SER A 767 -4.44 -18.80 35.47
C SER A 767 -3.50 -18.65 34.26
N LYS A 768 -3.42 -17.45 33.66
CA LYS A 768 -2.27 -16.92 32.90
C LYS A 768 -2.48 -15.40 32.72
N PRO A 769 -1.44 -14.54 32.80
CA PRO A 769 -1.63 -13.11 32.98
C PRO A 769 -2.02 -12.42 31.66
N SER A 770 -3.25 -11.91 31.61
CA SER A 770 -3.69 -10.96 30.60
C SER A 770 -3.45 -9.52 31.09
N ALA A 771 -2.90 -8.67 30.24
CA ALA A 771 -3.03 -7.23 30.41
C ALA A 771 -4.46 -6.84 30.00
N GLN A 772 -5.40 -6.97 30.93
CA GLN A 772 -6.73 -6.39 30.80
C GLN A 772 -6.61 -4.86 30.66
N PRO A 773 -7.61 -4.17 30.08
CA PRO A 773 -7.89 -2.81 30.51
C PRO A 773 -8.33 -2.88 31.97
N GLN A 774 -7.39 -2.74 32.90
CA GLN A 774 -7.67 -2.48 34.30
C GLN A 774 -8.38 -1.11 34.41
N ASN A 775 -9.71 -1.14 34.26
CA ASN A 775 -10.56 -0.43 35.18
C ASN A 775 -10.52 -1.17 36.53
N GLU A 776 -9.34 -1.23 37.14
CA GLU A 776 -9.33 -1.30 38.59
C GLU A 776 -10.06 -0.04 39.08
N PRO A 777 -10.95 -0.17 40.09
CA PRO A 777 -11.45 0.99 40.80
C PRO A 777 -10.27 1.55 41.59
N TYR A 778 -9.43 2.35 40.91
CA TYR A 778 -8.36 3.11 41.54
C TYR A 778 -8.99 3.97 42.64
N GLY A 779 -8.57 3.75 43.89
CA GLY A 779 -9.00 4.58 45.01
C GLY A 779 -8.63 6.04 44.77
N ALA A 780 -9.26 6.95 45.50
CA ALA A 780 -8.84 8.34 45.51
C ALA A 780 -7.36 8.44 45.97
N ALA A 781 -6.55 9.20 45.25
CA ALA A 781 -5.16 9.44 45.63
C ALA A 781 -5.09 10.19 46.97
N GLU A 782 -4.52 9.55 48.00
CA GLU A 782 -4.46 10.10 49.37
C GLU A 782 -3.51 11.32 49.49
N VAL A 783 -2.49 11.41 48.62
CA VAL A 783 -1.54 12.53 48.57
C VAL A 783 -1.16 12.82 47.11
N ILE A 784 -1.40 14.06 46.66
CA ILE A 784 -0.95 14.59 45.36
C ILE A 784 -0.06 15.80 45.63
N THR A 785 1.09 15.89 44.96
CA THR A 785 2.02 17.01 45.20
C THR A 785 1.57 18.25 44.42
N ALA A 786 1.35 19.38 45.08
CA ALA A 786 1.07 20.63 44.37
C ALA A 786 2.28 21.09 43.57
N ILE A 787 2.07 21.50 42.32
CA ILE A 787 3.12 22.04 41.45
C ILE A 787 3.66 23.36 42.04
N PRO A 788 4.99 23.53 42.16
CA PRO A 788 5.57 24.75 42.72
C PRO A 788 5.14 26.01 41.97
N ARG A 789 4.86 27.07 42.73
CA ARG A 789 4.44 28.37 42.22
C ARG A 789 5.58 29.38 42.40
N VAL A 790 5.95 30.09 41.35
CA VAL A 790 7.18 30.88 41.25
C VAL A 790 6.96 32.23 40.56
N CYS A 791 7.78 33.24 40.86
CA CYS A 791 7.77 34.52 40.13
C CYS A 791 9.03 34.62 39.26
N VAL A 792 8.87 34.64 37.93
CA VAL A 792 10.00 34.69 36.98
C VAL A 792 10.21 36.12 36.47
N GLN A 793 11.22 36.79 37.04
CA GLN A 793 11.54 38.20 36.79
C GLN A 793 12.30 38.42 35.48
N ASN A 794 13.05 37.43 34.98
CA ASN A 794 13.90 37.58 33.80
C ASN A 794 14.12 36.24 33.06
N SER A 795 14.66 36.32 31.85
CA SER A 795 14.85 35.15 30.98
C SER A 795 15.86 34.12 31.53
N ALA A 796 16.85 34.51 32.33
CA ALA A 796 17.81 33.56 32.90
C ALA A 796 17.13 32.61 33.90
N GLN A 797 16.25 33.13 34.76
CA GLN A 797 15.44 32.30 35.68
C GLN A 797 14.54 31.32 34.93
N PHE A 798 14.00 31.69 33.76
CA PHE A 798 13.24 30.75 32.95
C PHE A 798 14.14 29.69 32.28
N GLN A 799 15.37 30.03 31.89
CA GLN A 799 16.33 29.04 31.38
C GLN A 799 16.72 28.02 32.46
N GLU A 800 16.82 28.43 33.73
CA GLU A 800 17.02 27.53 34.87
C GLU A 800 15.84 26.55 35.00
N ILE A 801 14.59 27.05 34.95
CA ILE A 801 13.36 26.23 34.94
C ILE A 801 13.33 25.25 33.74
N LEU A 802 13.72 25.71 32.54
CA LEU A 802 13.83 24.85 31.35
C LEU A 802 14.88 23.74 31.52
N ALA A 803 15.99 24.03 32.21
CA ALA A 803 17.06 23.08 32.47
C ALA A 803 16.69 22.06 33.58
N GLU A 804 15.91 22.47 34.58
CA GLU A 804 15.36 21.56 35.61
C GLU A 804 14.32 20.59 35.04
N GLY A 805 13.62 20.95 33.95
CA GLY A 805 12.69 20.06 33.25
C GLY A 805 11.47 19.65 34.06
N ARG A 806 11.09 20.46 35.06
CA ARG A 806 9.94 20.27 35.96
C ARG A 806 8.85 21.30 35.70
N PRO A 807 7.56 20.95 35.86
CA PRO A 807 6.47 21.90 35.73
C PRO A 807 6.51 22.90 36.89
N VAL A 808 6.16 24.15 36.58
CA VAL A 808 5.99 25.22 37.55
C VAL A 808 4.83 26.12 37.11
N ILE A 809 4.13 26.71 38.08
CA ILE A 809 3.15 27.76 37.81
C ILE A 809 3.85 29.11 38.00
N ILE A 810 3.96 29.89 36.94
CA ILE A 810 4.53 31.23 36.97
C ILE A 810 3.42 32.22 37.32
N GLU A 811 3.59 32.93 38.43
CA GLU A 811 2.67 33.94 38.95
C GLU A 811 3.10 35.37 38.60
N GLY A 812 2.19 36.32 38.80
CA GLY A 812 2.49 37.76 38.81
C GLY A 812 3.01 38.33 37.48
N SER A 813 2.87 37.57 36.39
CA SER A 813 3.40 37.89 35.07
C SER A 813 2.35 38.56 34.20
N ASP A 814 2.73 39.62 33.50
CA ASP A 814 1.85 40.37 32.59
C ASP A 814 1.71 39.63 31.25
N ILE A 815 0.61 38.90 31.09
CA ILE A 815 0.22 38.25 29.82
C ILE A 815 -0.63 39.15 28.89
N GLY A 816 -0.70 40.46 29.19
CA GLY A 816 -1.48 41.46 28.47
C GLY A 816 -2.92 41.65 28.99
N PRO A 817 -3.64 42.66 28.47
CA PRO A 817 -4.98 42.99 28.90
C PRO A 817 -6.04 41.92 28.56
N CYS A 818 -5.69 40.84 27.84
CA CYS A 818 -6.57 39.69 27.58
C CYS A 818 -7.25 39.15 28.85
N THR A 819 -6.57 39.18 29.99
CA THR A 819 -7.14 38.74 31.27
C THR A 819 -8.38 39.55 31.64
N GLU A 820 -8.43 40.85 31.35
CA GLU A 820 -9.59 41.73 31.58
C GLU A 820 -10.53 41.73 30.37
N LEU A 821 -9.99 41.91 29.17
CA LEU A 821 -10.79 42.13 27.96
C LEU A 821 -11.59 40.90 27.54
N TRP A 822 -11.06 39.67 27.65
CA TRP A 822 -11.66 38.49 27.02
C TRP A 822 -12.87 37.94 27.78
N THR A 823 -13.96 38.72 27.84
CA THR A 823 -15.30 38.23 28.21
C THR A 823 -15.96 37.51 27.04
N LYS A 824 -17.11 36.87 27.27
CA LYS A 824 -17.92 36.25 26.21
C LYS A 824 -18.27 37.24 25.10
N GLU A 825 -18.72 38.43 25.49
CA GLU A 825 -19.18 39.51 24.60
C GLU A 825 -18.02 40.06 23.78
N TYR A 826 -16.88 40.34 24.45
CA TYR A 826 -15.69 40.86 23.79
C TYR A 826 -15.13 39.84 22.78
N LEU A 827 -14.93 38.57 23.18
CA LEU A 827 -14.42 37.54 22.29
C LEU A 827 -15.35 37.35 21.08
N THR A 828 -16.66 37.34 21.29
CA THR A 828 -17.65 37.20 20.20
C THR A 828 -17.61 38.39 19.24
N SER A 829 -17.44 39.61 19.75
CA SER A 829 -17.28 40.81 18.94
C SER A 829 -15.95 40.86 18.19
N ALA A 830 -14.84 40.56 18.87
CA ALA A 830 -13.49 40.67 18.34
C ALA A 830 -13.15 39.58 17.32
N VAL A 831 -13.57 38.33 17.54
CA VAL A 831 -13.43 37.24 16.55
C VAL A 831 -14.46 37.36 15.43
N GLY A 832 -15.63 37.93 15.74
CA GLY A 832 -16.78 38.05 14.85
C GLY A 832 -17.71 36.84 15.01
N ALA A 833 -19.00 37.11 15.29
CA ALA A 833 -19.98 36.07 15.60
C ALA A 833 -20.10 34.99 14.50
N ASP A 834 -20.04 35.39 13.23
CA ASP A 834 -20.15 34.49 12.07
C ASP A 834 -18.86 33.73 11.70
N HIS A 835 -17.74 34.00 12.40
CA HIS A 835 -16.46 33.34 12.12
C HIS A 835 -16.59 31.83 12.33
N LYS A 836 -16.21 31.02 11.34
CA LYS A 836 -16.38 29.55 11.41
C LYS A 836 -15.20 28.91 12.14
N ILE A 837 -15.50 28.14 13.18
CA ILE A 837 -14.54 27.34 13.94
C ILE A 837 -14.92 25.86 13.91
N VAL A 838 -13.94 25.00 14.22
CA VAL A 838 -14.15 23.57 14.45
C VAL A 838 -13.94 23.28 15.94
N VAL A 839 -14.94 22.65 16.56
CA VAL A 839 -14.95 22.31 17.98
C VAL A 839 -15.11 20.81 18.18
N HIS A 840 -14.61 20.30 19.30
CA HIS A 840 -14.91 18.95 19.76
C HIS A 840 -16.19 19.03 20.58
N GLU A 841 -17.19 18.22 20.25
CA GLU A 841 -18.49 18.20 20.91
C GLU A 841 -18.70 16.81 21.51
N ALA A 842 -18.72 16.74 22.85
CA ALA A 842 -18.56 15.50 23.60
C ALA A 842 -19.89 14.98 24.18
N GLN A 843 -20.08 13.67 24.11
CA GLN A 843 -21.28 13.00 24.64
C GLN A 843 -21.28 12.91 26.17
N SER A 844 -20.09 12.85 26.77
CA SER A 844 -19.85 12.79 28.22
C SER A 844 -18.80 13.82 28.65
N GLU A 845 -18.72 14.11 29.94
CA GLU A 845 -17.71 15.02 30.50
C GLU A 845 -16.28 14.55 30.23
N HIS A 846 -15.99 13.25 30.34
CA HIS A 846 -14.66 12.73 29.98
C HIS A 846 -14.57 12.48 28.47
N MET A 847 -13.72 13.23 27.77
CA MET A 847 -13.40 12.99 26.36
C MET A 847 -12.34 11.88 26.24
N SER A 848 -12.56 10.90 25.36
CA SER A 848 -11.61 9.80 25.10
C SER A 848 -11.36 9.60 23.62
N PHE A 849 -10.09 9.66 23.22
CA PHE A 849 -9.65 9.33 21.86
C PHE A 849 -9.84 7.84 21.49
N GLN A 850 -10.02 6.97 22.48
CA GLN A 850 -10.08 5.52 22.28
C GLN A 850 -11.50 5.08 21.93
N THR A 851 -12.49 5.54 22.71
CA THR A 851 -13.92 5.32 22.40
C THR A 851 -14.45 6.33 21.37
N LYS A 852 -13.75 7.46 21.15
CA LYS A 852 -14.14 8.55 20.23
C LYS A 852 -15.55 9.09 20.53
N ASN A 853 -15.83 9.31 21.80
CA ASN A 853 -17.10 9.84 22.32
C ASN A 853 -17.32 11.34 22.08
N PHE A 854 -16.72 11.90 21.03
CA PHE A 854 -16.87 13.29 20.61
C PHE A 854 -16.80 13.43 19.08
N SER A 855 -17.52 14.41 18.53
CA SER A 855 -17.51 14.76 17.11
C SER A 855 -16.74 16.07 16.85
N TYR A 856 -16.22 16.23 15.62
CA TYR A 856 -15.67 17.50 15.15
C TYR A 856 -16.77 18.29 14.45
N THR A 857 -17.34 19.29 15.13
CA THR A 857 -18.46 20.09 14.63
C THR A 857 -17.95 21.44 14.12
N THR A 858 -18.30 21.81 12.88
CA THR A 858 -18.07 23.17 12.37
C THR A 858 -19.27 24.05 12.71
N LYS A 859 -19.05 25.12 13.48
CA LYS A 859 -20.10 26.09 13.84
C LYS A 859 -19.54 27.53 13.87
N THR A 860 -20.42 28.51 13.94
CA THR A 860 -20.06 29.92 14.07
C THR A 860 -19.57 30.21 15.50
N PHE A 861 -18.64 31.15 15.64
CA PHE A 861 -18.01 31.47 16.92
C PHE A 861 -19.04 31.97 17.95
N GLY A 862 -20.01 32.80 17.54
CA GLY A 862 -21.08 33.26 18.40
C GLY A 862 -21.93 32.12 18.97
N THR A 863 -22.42 31.21 18.10
CA THR A 863 -23.20 30.04 18.52
C THR A 863 -22.41 29.14 19.48
N PHE A 864 -21.13 28.89 19.20
CA PHE A 864 -20.26 28.17 20.14
C PHE A 864 -20.14 28.88 21.50
N MET A 865 -19.91 30.21 21.49
CA MET A 865 -19.78 30.99 22.72
C MET A 865 -21.09 31.02 23.53
N ASP A 866 -22.25 31.01 22.89
CA ASP A 866 -23.54 30.87 23.56
C ASP A 866 -23.71 29.46 24.16
N GLU A 867 -23.54 28.41 23.37
CA GLU A 867 -23.71 27.02 23.80
C GLU A 867 -22.75 26.62 24.92
N VAL A 868 -21.47 27.03 24.85
CA VAL A 868 -20.45 26.65 25.84
C VAL A 868 -20.70 27.34 27.19
N HIS A 869 -21.20 28.58 27.20
CA HIS A 869 -21.63 29.28 28.43
C HIS A 869 -22.99 28.80 28.94
N ALA A 870 -23.80 28.14 28.11
CA ALA A 870 -25.01 27.43 28.53
C ALA A 870 -24.73 26.01 29.09
N GLY A 871 -23.45 25.64 29.32
CA GLY A 871 -23.05 24.32 29.84
C GLY A 871 -22.82 23.26 28.76
N GLY A 872 -22.77 23.64 27.48
CA GLY A 872 -22.48 22.72 26.38
C GLY A 872 -21.11 22.05 26.52
N ARG A 873 -21.09 20.72 26.46
CA ARG A 873 -19.89 19.87 26.59
C ARG A 873 -18.98 19.99 25.35
N GLN A 874 -18.29 21.12 25.21
CA GLN A 874 -17.54 21.48 24.02
C GLN A 874 -16.12 21.97 24.31
N TYR A 875 -15.20 21.66 23.40
CA TYR A 875 -13.79 22.06 23.47
C TYR A 875 -13.26 22.58 22.14
N LEU A 876 -12.89 23.86 22.10
CA LEU A 876 -12.14 24.48 21.02
C LEU A 876 -10.63 24.33 21.27
N ARG A 877 -9.93 23.78 20.28
CA ARG A 877 -8.48 24.00 20.04
C ARG A 877 -8.38 24.64 18.67
N SER A 878 -7.93 25.89 18.59
CA SER A 878 -7.82 26.54 17.27
C SER A 878 -6.78 25.87 16.37
N ILE A 879 -7.01 25.99 15.07
CA ILE A 879 -6.18 25.48 13.97
C ILE A 879 -5.93 26.63 12.98
N SER A 880 -4.92 26.52 12.13
CA SER A 880 -4.59 27.59 11.17
C SER A 880 -5.81 27.91 10.28
N ALA A 881 -6.19 29.18 10.21
CA ALA A 881 -7.37 29.63 9.45
C ALA A 881 -7.18 29.47 7.93
N GLU A 882 -5.96 29.69 7.43
CA GLU A 882 -5.66 29.55 6.00
C GLU A 882 -5.41 28.10 5.57
N GLN A 883 -4.60 27.35 6.34
CA GLN A 883 -4.12 26.03 5.93
C GLN A 883 -4.03 25.03 7.10
N PRO A 884 -5.17 24.55 7.64
CA PRO A 884 -5.23 23.68 8.82
C PRO A 884 -4.38 22.40 8.77
N THR A 885 -4.04 21.92 7.56
CA THR A 885 -3.27 20.69 7.32
C THR A 885 -1.80 20.92 6.94
N LYS A 886 -1.34 22.18 6.93
CA LYS A 886 0.01 22.57 6.48
C LYS A 886 0.71 23.54 7.44
N LEU A 887 -0.02 24.42 8.10
CA LEU A 887 0.52 25.44 9.00
C LEU A 887 0.07 25.19 10.44
N PRO A 888 0.95 25.33 11.45
CA PRO A 888 0.55 25.32 12.85
C PRO A 888 -0.35 26.51 13.18
N ALA A 889 -1.20 26.35 14.22
CA ALA A 889 -2.03 27.45 14.71
C ALA A 889 -1.16 28.59 15.26
N ASN A 890 -1.52 29.83 14.95
CA ASN A 890 -0.86 31.03 15.43
C ASN A 890 -1.90 32.10 15.76
N LEU A 891 -2.09 32.40 17.04
CA LEU A 891 -3.10 33.35 17.53
C LEU A 891 -3.09 34.70 16.78
N ALA A 892 -1.91 35.24 16.47
CA ALA A 892 -1.80 36.55 15.84
C ALA A 892 -2.14 36.55 14.33
N VAL A 893 -2.08 35.37 13.69
CA VAL A 893 -2.45 35.18 12.27
C VAL A 893 -3.90 34.73 12.16
N ASP A 894 -4.33 33.79 12.99
CA ASP A 894 -5.66 33.18 12.95
C ASP A 894 -6.73 34.09 13.58
N PHE A 895 -6.36 34.90 14.58
CA PHE A 895 -7.23 35.87 15.24
C PHE A 895 -6.55 37.26 15.39
N PRO A 896 -6.30 38.00 14.29
CA PRO A 896 -5.51 39.24 14.32
C PRO A 896 -6.08 40.34 15.24
N SER A 897 -7.39 40.34 15.48
CA SER A 897 -8.06 41.24 16.44
C SER A 897 -7.63 41.00 17.89
N LEU A 898 -7.42 39.74 18.28
CA LEU A 898 -6.97 39.35 19.62
C LEU A 898 -5.45 39.49 19.82
N SER A 899 -4.69 39.69 18.73
CA SER A 899 -3.22 39.69 18.72
C SER A 899 -2.57 40.76 19.61
N ARG A 900 -3.29 41.83 19.95
CA ARG A 900 -2.81 42.94 20.79
C ARG A 900 -3.14 42.74 22.28
N ASP A 901 -4.05 41.83 22.59
CA ASP A 901 -4.55 41.63 23.95
C ASP A 901 -3.68 40.63 24.74
N PHE A 902 -3.14 39.64 24.03
CA PHE A 902 -2.28 38.61 24.60
C PHE A 902 -0.82 38.86 24.24
N ARG A 903 0.06 38.83 25.24
CA ARG A 903 1.52 38.85 25.08
C ARG A 903 2.15 37.82 25.99
N LEU A 904 3.30 37.27 25.58
CA LEU A 904 4.16 36.56 26.53
C LEU A 904 5.03 37.59 27.28
N PRO A 905 5.26 37.39 28.59
CA PRO A 905 6.20 38.21 29.36
C PRO A 905 7.61 38.19 28.77
N GLU A 906 8.39 39.26 28.96
CA GLU A 906 9.79 39.34 28.51
C GLU A 906 10.70 38.30 29.20
N SER A 907 10.32 37.82 30.39
CA SER A 907 10.99 36.68 31.03
C SER A 907 10.83 35.36 30.25
N LEU A 908 9.90 35.27 29.30
CA LEU A 908 9.65 34.10 28.46
C LEU A 908 10.10 34.27 27.00
N THR A 909 11.00 35.22 26.67
CA THR A 909 11.45 35.47 25.27
C THR A 909 11.91 34.20 24.53
N VAL A 910 12.55 33.24 25.20
CA VAL A 910 12.93 31.95 24.58
C VAL A 910 11.74 31.15 24.03
N VAL A 911 10.56 31.26 24.65
CA VAL A 911 9.30 30.66 24.15
C VAL A 911 8.90 31.34 22.85
N ALA A 912 8.90 32.68 22.82
CA ALA A 912 8.57 33.46 21.64
C ALA A 912 9.52 33.16 20.47
N ASP A 913 10.84 33.22 20.71
CA ASP A 913 11.89 32.98 19.70
C ASP A 913 11.85 31.57 19.10
N ASN A 914 11.36 30.58 19.85
CA ASN A 914 11.30 29.17 19.43
C ASN A 914 9.86 28.66 19.23
N THR A 915 8.87 29.57 19.10
CA THR A 915 7.46 29.21 18.98
C THR A 915 7.21 28.29 17.78
N HIS A 916 6.50 27.19 18.04
CA HIS A 916 5.99 26.26 17.03
C HIS A 916 4.51 26.52 16.75
N SER A 917 3.68 26.71 17.79
CA SER A 917 2.25 27.04 17.64
C SER A 917 1.70 27.75 18.88
N SER A 918 0.63 28.53 18.72
CA SER A 918 -0.06 29.22 19.82
C SER A 918 -1.60 29.10 19.75
N PRO A 919 -2.18 27.88 19.76
CA PRO A 919 -3.63 27.70 19.73
C PRO A 919 -4.37 28.38 20.89
N LEU A 920 -5.49 29.01 20.55
CA LEU A 920 -6.54 29.43 21.47
C LEU A 920 -7.28 28.17 21.96
N ARG A 921 -7.48 28.05 23.28
CA ARG A 921 -8.23 26.97 23.93
C ARG A 921 -9.43 27.54 24.66
N ILE A 922 -10.63 27.05 24.37
CA ILE A 922 -11.88 27.37 25.10
C ILE A 922 -12.59 26.06 25.46
N SER A 923 -12.91 25.84 26.73
CA SER A 923 -13.56 24.61 27.21
C SER A 923 -14.78 24.90 28.07
N GLY A 924 -15.92 24.27 27.74
CA GLY A 924 -17.04 24.07 28.66
C GLY A 924 -16.76 22.90 29.63
N PRO A 925 -17.78 22.27 30.24
CA PRO A 925 -17.61 21.20 31.23
C PRO A 925 -17.17 19.87 30.59
N VAL A 926 -15.91 19.82 30.16
CA VAL A 926 -15.26 18.64 29.58
C VAL A 926 -13.83 18.45 30.09
N THR A 927 -13.51 17.21 30.44
CA THR A 927 -12.19 16.73 30.84
C THR A 927 -11.46 16.14 29.63
N LEU A 928 -10.23 16.58 29.39
CA LEU A 928 -9.37 16.01 28.35
C LEU A 928 -8.77 14.67 28.79
N TRP A 929 -8.65 13.71 27.88
CA TRP A 929 -7.91 12.46 28.09
C TRP A 929 -6.47 12.73 28.60
N LEU A 930 -5.90 11.78 29.32
CA LEU A 930 -4.49 11.83 29.71
C LEU A 930 -3.59 11.64 28.46
N HIS A 931 -2.70 12.59 28.18
CA HIS A 931 -1.77 12.59 27.04
C HIS A 931 -0.45 13.29 27.35
N TYR A 932 0.61 13.00 26.59
CA TYR A 932 1.82 13.84 26.58
C TYR A 932 1.94 14.63 25.28
N ASP A 933 2.66 15.75 25.35
CA ASP A 933 3.12 16.52 24.20
C ASP A 933 4.64 16.35 24.03
N VAL A 934 5.12 16.28 22.80
CA VAL A 934 6.55 16.06 22.48
C VAL A 934 7.35 17.37 22.56
N MET A 935 6.67 18.51 22.43
CA MET A 935 7.26 19.84 22.61
C MET A 935 6.94 20.38 23.99
N ALA A 936 7.88 21.14 24.55
CA ALA A 936 7.64 22.00 25.70
C ALA A 936 6.51 23.01 25.37
N ASN A 937 5.69 23.34 26.35
CA ASN A 937 4.66 24.36 26.16
C ASN A 937 4.38 25.17 27.44
N VAL A 938 3.82 26.36 27.24
CA VAL A 938 3.28 27.20 28.32
C VAL A 938 1.78 27.40 28.12
N LEU A 939 1.00 27.05 29.13
CA LEU A 939 -0.46 27.21 29.18
C LEU A 939 -0.79 28.47 29.99
N CYS A 940 -1.11 29.56 29.30
CA CYS A 940 -1.49 30.84 29.90
C CYS A 940 -3.00 30.85 30.15
N GLN A 941 -3.41 30.86 31.42
CA GLN A 941 -4.81 30.79 31.85
C GLN A 941 -5.41 32.21 31.92
N ILE A 942 -6.42 32.49 31.09
CA ILE A 942 -6.93 33.86 30.86
C ILE A 942 -8.28 34.09 31.53
N ARG A 943 -9.22 33.13 31.45
CA ARG A 943 -10.52 33.15 32.15
C ARG A 943 -10.92 31.77 32.66
N GLY A 944 -11.75 31.76 33.70
CA GLY A 944 -12.11 30.57 34.46
C GLY A 944 -10.93 29.99 35.25
N GLU A 945 -11.17 28.91 35.97
CA GLU A 945 -10.12 28.10 36.61
C GLU A 945 -9.96 26.75 35.90
N LYS A 946 -8.77 26.16 36.00
CA LYS A 946 -8.48 24.87 35.36
C LYS A 946 -7.60 24.02 36.28
N ARG A 947 -8.07 22.82 36.60
CA ARG A 947 -7.34 21.81 37.36
C ARG A 947 -6.65 20.86 36.38
N LEU A 948 -5.37 20.62 36.57
CA LEU A 948 -4.58 19.67 35.79
C LEU A 948 -3.87 18.70 36.71
N ILE A 949 -3.82 17.43 36.31
CA ILE A 949 -2.96 16.41 36.92
C ILE A 949 -1.88 16.07 35.90
N LEU A 950 -0.63 16.17 36.33
CA LEU A 950 0.58 15.97 35.56
C LEU A 950 1.39 14.81 36.15
N PHE A 951 2.03 14.03 35.29
CA PHE A 951 2.91 12.93 35.67
C PHE A 951 4.29 13.10 34.97
N PRO A 952 5.40 12.92 35.69
CA PRO A 952 6.72 12.96 35.08
C PRO A 952 6.92 11.84 34.05
N PRO A 953 7.82 12.02 33.06
CA PRO A 953 8.08 11.01 32.03
C PRO A 953 8.54 9.63 32.57
N SER A 954 9.06 9.57 33.81
CA SER A 954 9.39 8.32 34.51
C SER A 954 8.20 7.37 34.69
N ASP A 955 7.00 7.93 34.78
CA ASP A 955 5.80 7.21 35.20
C ASP A 955 5.08 6.56 34.01
N VAL A 956 5.55 6.81 32.78
CA VAL A 956 4.92 6.36 31.52
C VAL A 956 4.66 4.85 31.46
N GLN A 957 5.50 4.05 32.13
CA GLN A 957 5.35 2.58 32.20
C GLN A 957 4.11 2.12 32.99
N TYR A 958 3.61 2.95 33.91
CA TYR A 958 2.43 2.67 34.74
C TYR A 958 1.15 3.33 34.20
N LEU A 959 1.29 4.27 33.25
CA LEU A 959 0.20 5.09 32.73
C LEU A 959 -0.45 4.55 31.45
N HIS A 960 -0.27 3.24 31.16
CA HIS A 960 -0.94 2.50 30.07
C HIS A 960 -1.07 3.28 28.73
N VAL A 961 0.05 3.80 28.22
CA VAL A 961 0.12 4.41 26.88
C VAL A 961 0.34 3.30 25.84
N PRO A 962 -0.59 3.07 24.89
CA PRO A 962 -0.41 2.04 23.87
C PRO A 962 0.78 2.32 22.93
N PRO A 963 1.49 1.30 22.40
CA PRO A 963 2.66 1.49 21.56
C PRO A 963 2.42 2.37 20.32
N GLY A 964 2.95 3.59 20.35
CA GLY A 964 2.80 4.58 19.28
C GLY A 964 1.55 5.46 19.35
N ALA A 965 0.86 5.47 20.49
CA ALA A 965 -0.12 6.49 20.84
C ALA A 965 0.53 7.60 21.70
N SER A 966 -0.09 8.78 21.70
CA SER A 966 0.25 9.90 22.61
C SER A 966 -0.71 10.02 23.81
N SER A 967 -1.69 9.12 23.93
CA SER A 967 -2.75 9.14 24.95
C SER A 967 -2.85 7.82 25.71
N SER A 968 -3.14 7.92 27.00
CA SER A 968 -3.35 6.79 27.92
C SER A 968 -4.75 6.18 27.78
N THR A 969 -4.92 4.92 28.24
CA THR A 969 -6.24 4.28 28.47
C THR A 969 -6.89 4.67 29.81
N ILE A 970 -6.19 5.41 30.68
CA ILE A 970 -6.63 5.68 32.06
C ILE A 970 -7.36 7.02 32.14
N ASN A 971 -8.56 7.00 32.73
CA ASN A 971 -9.25 8.22 33.15
C ASN A 971 -8.75 8.62 34.55
N ILE A 972 -8.11 9.78 34.66
CA ILE A 972 -7.49 10.25 35.91
C ILE A 972 -8.49 10.97 36.80
N PHE A 973 -9.26 11.91 36.26
CA PHE A 973 -10.41 12.48 36.98
C PHE A 973 -11.55 11.46 36.99
N GLN A 974 -12.05 11.14 38.18
CA GLN A 974 -13.20 10.28 38.40
C GLN A 974 -14.51 11.07 38.38
N SER A 975 -15.65 10.38 38.27
CA SER A 975 -17.00 10.96 38.19
C SER A 975 -17.42 11.76 39.43
N ASP A 976 -16.75 11.56 40.56
CA ASP A 976 -16.96 12.28 41.83
C ASP A 976 -16.00 13.48 42.01
N GLY A 977 -15.16 13.78 41.01
CA GLY A 977 -14.13 14.82 41.06
C GLY A 977 -12.85 14.41 41.79
N SER A 978 -12.75 13.18 42.29
CA SER A 978 -11.50 12.63 42.82
C SER A 978 -10.50 12.31 41.71
N VAL A 979 -9.25 12.04 42.10
CA VAL A 979 -8.15 11.69 41.20
C VAL A 979 -7.76 10.24 41.44
N ALA A 980 -7.69 9.45 40.37
CA ALA A 980 -7.29 8.05 40.40
C ALA A 980 -5.88 7.86 40.98
N SER A 981 -5.77 7.07 42.04
CA SER A 981 -4.49 6.63 42.59
C SER A 981 -3.87 5.54 41.72
N ILE A 982 -2.94 5.90 40.84
CA ILE A 982 -2.22 4.94 39.99
C ILE A 982 -0.96 4.47 40.74
N PRO A 983 -0.82 3.17 41.06
CA PRO A 983 0.35 2.67 41.80
C PRO A 983 1.67 2.99 41.10
N HIS A 984 2.72 3.25 41.90
CA HIS A 984 4.08 3.57 41.45
C HIS A 984 4.21 4.86 40.61
N THR A 985 3.19 5.72 40.60
CA THR A 985 3.25 7.06 39.98
C THR A 985 3.42 8.17 41.02
N SER A 986 3.80 9.35 40.55
CA SER A 986 4.08 10.56 41.31
C SER A 986 3.26 11.74 40.76
N PRO A 987 1.91 11.68 40.85
CA PRO A 987 1.03 12.72 40.31
C PRO A 987 1.31 14.07 40.97
N GLN A 988 1.28 15.12 40.14
CA GLN A 988 1.38 16.50 40.56
C GLN A 988 0.16 17.30 40.10
N GLU A 989 -0.34 18.19 40.95
CA GLU A 989 -1.54 18.98 40.68
C GLU A 989 -1.20 20.45 40.40
N ALA A 990 -1.78 21.00 39.33
CA ALA A 990 -1.85 22.43 39.10
C ALA A 990 -3.31 22.90 39.08
N VAL A 991 -3.65 23.86 39.94
CA VAL A 991 -4.87 24.66 39.84
C VAL A 991 -4.49 26.02 39.28
N LEU A 992 -4.85 26.27 38.03
CA LEU A 992 -4.54 27.51 37.33
C LEU A 992 -5.68 28.51 37.49
N ARG A 993 -5.32 29.69 37.99
CA ARG A 993 -6.17 30.86 38.11
C ARG A 993 -5.93 31.83 36.95
N ARG A 994 -6.81 32.81 36.82
CA ARG A 994 -6.67 33.92 35.87
C ARG A 994 -5.32 34.64 36.06
N GLY A 995 -4.51 34.65 35.01
CA GLY A 995 -3.16 35.22 34.98
C GLY A 995 -2.01 34.22 35.18
N ASP A 996 -2.30 32.99 35.63
CA ASP A 996 -1.28 31.96 35.81
C ASP A 996 -0.74 31.45 34.47
N ILE A 997 0.57 31.17 34.41
CA ILE A 997 1.21 30.46 33.30
C ILE A 997 1.76 29.13 33.80
N LEU A 998 1.21 28.00 33.36
CA LEU A 998 1.80 26.69 33.63
C LEU A 998 2.86 26.36 32.60
N PHE A 999 4.10 26.15 33.03
CA PHE A 999 5.11 25.51 32.20
C PHE A 999 4.90 23.98 32.22
N ILE A 1000 4.73 23.38 31.05
CA ILE A 1000 4.66 21.93 30.85
C ILE A 1000 5.92 21.51 30.08
N PRO A 1001 6.87 20.80 30.72
CA PRO A 1001 8.06 20.30 30.06
C PRO A 1001 7.71 19.17 29.06
N PRO A 1002 8.59 18.85 28.10
CA PRO A 1002 8.33 17.78 27.12
C PRO A 1002 8.06 16.44 27.77
N LEU A 1003 7.19 15.64 27.15
CA LEU A 1003 6.86 14.27 27.52
C LEU A 1003 6.16 14.10 28.89
N TRP A 1004 5.84 15.17 29.60
CA TRP A 1004 4.99 15.10 30.80
C TRP A 1004 3.55 14.74 30.38
N LEU A 1005 3.05 13.61 30.90
CA LEU A 1005 1.66 13.22 30.68
C LEU A 1005 0.76 14.11 31.52
N HIS A 1006 -0.30 14.64 30.94
CA HIS A 1006 -1.21 15.54 31.61
C HIS A 1006 -2.66 15.36 31.15
N THR A 1007 -3.58 15.65 32.07
CA THR A 1007 -5.03 15.80 31.82
C THR A 1007 -5.46 17.15 32.37
N ALA A 1008 -6.57 17.68 31.86
CA ALA A 1008 -7.14 18.95 32.33
C ALA A 1008 -8.65 18.85 32.45
N SER A 1009 -9.19 19.39 33.53
CA SER A 1009 -10.62 19.61 33.77
C SER A 1009 -10.84 21.06 34.21
N PRO A 1010 -11.77 21.81 33.61
CA PRO A 1010 -12.14 23.14 34.11
C PRO A 1010 -12.88 23.02 35.44
N THR A 1011 -12.67 23.98 36.33
CA THR A 1011 -13.33 24.04 37.65
C THR A 1011 -14.28 25.23 37.69
N GLY A 1012 -15.57 24.96 37.52
CA GLY A 1012 -16.62 25.98 37.43
C GLY A 1012 -16.94 26.37 35.99
N ASP A 1013 -16.87 27.67 35.69
CA ASP A 1013 -17.30 28.27 34.41
C ASP A 1013 -16.38 27.95 33.22
N VAL A 1014 -16.79 28.41 32.03
CA VAL A 1014 -16.04 28.32 30.77
C VAL A 1014 -14.61 28.81 30.94
N SER A 1015 -13.65 27.97 30.59
CA SER A 1015 -12.24 28.27 30.73
C SER A 1015 -11.61 28.67 29.40
N VAL A 1016 -10.93 29.82 29.37
CA VAL A 1016 -10.22 30.37 28.20
C VAL A 1016 -8.73 30.43 28.50
N ALA A 1017 -7.91 29.94 27.56
CA ALA A 1017 -6.46 29.91 27.68
C ALA A 1017 -5.77 30.04 26.32
N VAL A 1018 -4.51 30.46 26.30
CA VAL A 1018 -3.62 30.35 25.13
C VAL A 1018 -2.49 29.38 25.48
N ASN A 1019 -2.22 28.41 24.60
CA ASN A 1019 -1.22 27.39 24.85
C ASN A 1019 -0.08 27.49 23.84
N VAL A 1020 1.07 28.02 24.23
CA VAL A 1020 2.20 28.25 23.33
C VAL A 1020 3.17 27.07 23.39
N PHE A 1021 3.25 26.32 22.30
CA PHE A 1021 4.21 25.24 22.09
C PHE A 1021 5.49 25.80 21.48
N PHE A 1022 6.66 25.36 21.96
CA PHE A 1022 7.96 25.83 21.48
C PHE A 1022 9.00 24.71 21.44
N ARG A 1023 10.01 24.89 20.59
CA ARG A 1023 11.11 23.94 20.43
C ARG A 1023 12.17 24.19 21.50
N ASN A 1024 12.41 23.21 22.36
CA ASN A 1024 13.47 23.26 23.38
C ASN A 1024 14.66 22.32 23.06
N LEU A 1025 14.58 21.52 21.99
CA LEU A 1025 15.70 20.72 21.48
C LEU A 1025 16.30 21.33 20.21
N SER A 1026 17.63 21.53 20.19
CA SER A 1026 18.35 22.04 19.01
C SER A 1026 18.40 21.04 17.84
N LYS A 1027 18.30 19.74 18.13
CA LYS A 1027 18.24 18.61 17.19
C LYS A 1027 17.42 17.47 17.79
N GLY A 1028 16.86 16.59 16.96
CA GLY A 1028 16.21 15.35 17.40
C GLY A 1028 14.70 15.24 17.13
N TYR A 1029 14.01 16.36 16.85
CA TYR A 1029 12.64 16.32 16.31
C TYR A 1029 12.60 15.61 14.96
N ALA A 1030 11.54 14.85 14.70
CA ALA A 1030 11.41 14.07 13.46
C ALA A 1030 11.26 14.96 12.21
N ALA A 1031 12.02 14.64 11.16
CA ALA A 1031 12.02 15.39 9.92
C ALA A 1031 10.69 15.21 9.16
N GLY A 1032 10.01 16.29 8.82
CA GLY A 1032 8.75 16.28 8.06
C GLY A 1032 7.82 17.43 8.46
N ARG A 1033 6.54 17.29 8.14
CA ARG A 1033 5.50 18.18 8.66
C ARG A 1033 5.03 17.64 10.01
N ASP A 1034 5.05 18.49 11.02
CA ASP A 1034 4.34 18.33 12.28
C ASP A 1034 3.57 19.63 12.51
N VAL A 1035 2.26 19.58 12.31
CA VAL A 1035 1.37 20.76 12.40
C VAL A 1035 0.86 20.97 13.83
N TYR A 1036 0.82 19.90 14.62
CA TYR A 1036 0.20 19.90 15.94
C TYR A 1036 1.20 19.94 17.10
N GLY A 1037 2.48 19.63 16.86
CA GLY A 1037 3.55 19.60 17.88
C GLY A 1037 3.69 18.26 18.60
N ASN A 1038 2.99 17.23 18.11
CA ASN A 1038 2.78 15.94 18.79
C ASN A 1038 3.46 14.77 18.08
N ARG A 1039 4.36 15.02 17.11
CA ARG A 1039 5.10 13.95 16.46
C ARG A 1039 6.31 13.54 17.31
N ASP A 1040 6.43 12.24 17.56
CA ASP A 1040 7.53 11.61 18.29
C ASP A 1040 8.92 12.06 17.81
N LEU A 1041 9.90 12.02 18.73
CA LEU A 1041 11.29 12.31 18.41
C LEU A 1041 11.84 11.29 17.39
N GLN A 1042 12.72 11.78 16.51
CA GLN A 1042 13.31 11.00 15.41
C GLN A 1042 13.99 9.71 15.90
N ALA A 1043 14.61 9.76 17.08
CA ALA A 1043 15.27 8.62 17.71
C ALA A 1043 14.26 7.49 18.02
N TYR A 1044 13.09 7.82 18.55
CA TYR A 1044 12.04 6.84 18.87
C TYR A 1044 11.37 6.29 17.60
N GLU A 1045 11.04 7.14 16.62
CA GLU A 1045 10.53 6.66 15.32
C GLU A 1045 11.52 5.69 14.65
N LYS A 1046 12.82 6.00 14.68
CA LYS A 1046 13.86 5.10 14.17
C LYS A 1046 13.95 3.81 15.01
N ALA A 1047 13.98 3.92 16.33
CA ALA A 1047 14.07 2.78 17.23
C ALA A 1047 12.89 1.80 17.07
N ARG A 1048 11.67 2.29 16.84
CA ARG A 1048 10.50 1.44 16.53
C ARG A 1048 10.71 0.60 15.27
N ASN A 1049 11.31 1.18 14.22
CA ASN A 1049 11.68 0.44 13.01
C ASN A 1049 12.83 -0.55 13.26
N ASP A 1050 13.79 -0.20 14.11
CA ASP A 1050 14.90 -1.08 14.47
C ASP A 1050 14.46 -2.24 15.40
N ILE A 1051 13.46 -2.04 16.28
CA ILE A 1051 12.79 -3.12 17.03
C ILE A 1051 12.19 -4.15 16.08
N GLN A 1052 11.48 -3.72 15.02
CA GLN A 1052 10.95 -4.65 14.02
C GLN A 1052 12.05 -5.46 13.31
N LYS A 1053 13.25 -4.87 13.10
CA LYS A 1053 14.41 -5.61 12.55
C LYS A 1053 14.99 -6.58 13.57
N MET A 1054 15.09 -6.19 14.84
CA MET A 1054 15.55 -7.06 15.92
C MET A 1054 14.61 -8.27 16.07
N THR A 1055 13.29 -8.07 16.12
CA THR A 1055 12.32 -9.17 16.15
C THR A 1055 12.49 -10.11 14.96
N LYS A 1056 12.59 -9.57 13.74
CA LYS A 1056 12.83 -10.36 12.53
C LYS A 1056 14.17 -11.10 12.51
N SER A 1057 15.16 -10.66 13.29
CA SER A 1057 16.45 -11.35 13.38
C SER A 1057 16.38 -12.66 14.17
N PHE A 1058 15.25 -12.93 14.82
CA PHE A 1058 14.93 -14.23 15.45
C PHE A 1058 13.92 -15.06 14.63
N ASP A 1059 13.50 -14.59 13.45
CA ASP A 1059 12.62 -15.36 12.56
C ASP A 1059 13.34 -16.67 12.15
N GLY A 1060 12.65 -17.81 12.30
CA GLY A 1060 13.20 -19.14 12.05
C GLY A 1060 13.70 -19.90 13.29
N LEU A 1061 13.81 -19.24 14.45
CA LEU A 1061 14.03 -19.94 15.72
C LEU A 1061 12.71 -20.48 16.32
N PRO A 1062 12.75 -21.51 17.18
CA PRO A 1062 11.61 -21.91 18.01
C PRO A 1062 11.02 -20.73 18.79
N SER A 1063 9.68 -20.68 18.92
CA SER A 1063 8.98 -19.51 19.46
C SER A 1063 9.27 -19.25 20.95
N ASP A 1064 9.56 -20.30 21.72
CA ASP A 1064 10.05 -20.26 23.09
C ASP A 1064 11.47 -19.67 23.19
N MET A 1065 12.38 -20.07 22.29
CA MET A 1065 13.73 -19.51 22.19
C MET A 1065 13.73 -18.05 21.74
N ALA A 1066 12.98 -17.72 20.67
CA ALA A 1066 12.81 -16.36 20.20
C ALA A 1066 12.21 -15.47 21.31
N ARG A 1067 11.17 -15.95 22.00
CA ARG A 1067 10.59 -15.27 23.17
C ARG A 1067 11.61 -15.11 24.30
N PHE A 1068 12.41 -16.12 24.62
CA PHE A 1068 13.45 -16.03 25.64
C PHE A 1068 14.48 -14.94 25.33
N TYR A 1069 15.02 -14.90 24.10
CA TYR A 1069 15.98 -13.87 23.70
C TYR A 1069 15.35 -12.48 23.57
N LEU A 1070 14.12 -12.37 23.06
CA LEU A 1070 13.41 -11.10 22.97
C LEU A 1070 13.04 -10.54 24.36
N LEU A 1071 12.68 -11.38 25.33
CA LEU A 1071 12.49 -10.96 26.72
C LEU A 1071 13.81 -10.50 27.36
N ARG A 1072 14.93 -11.16 27.05
CA ARG A 1072 16.26 -10.70 27.49
C ARG A 1072 16.65 -9.36 26.87
N LEU A 1073 16.43 -9.16 25.57
CA LEU A 1073 16.66 -7.86 24.91
C LEU A 1073 15.73 -6.77 25.45
N ALA A 1074 14.46 -7.09 25.76
CA ALA A 1074 13.54 -6.17 26.41
C ALA A 1074 14.04 -5.79 27.81
N GLN A 1075 14.58 -6.74 28.58
CA GLN A 1075 15.23 -6.45 29.86
C GLN A 1075 16.50 -5.60 29.68
N GLU A 1076 17.38 -5.91 28.72
CA GLU A 1076 18.57 -5.09 28.44
C GLU A 1076 18.23 -3.66 28.00
N LEU A 1077 17.11 -3.46 27.30
CA LEU A 1077 16.59 -2.13 26.95
C LEU A 1077 16.01 -1.42 28.18
N LYS A 1078 15.31 -2.14 29.06
CA LYS A 1078 14.82 -1.63 30.34
C LYS A 1078 15.98 -1.22 31.26
N ASP A 1079 16.97 -2.09 31.45
CA ASP A 1079 18.22 -1.86 32.20
C ASP A 1079 19.09 -0.72 31.62
N ARG A 1080 18.78 -0.21 30.43
CA ARG A 1080 19.39 0.98 29.82
C ARG A 1080 18.51 2.22 29.89
N ALA A 1081 17.19 2.07 30.06
CA ALA A 1081 16.26 3.17 30.29
C ALA A 1081 16.19 3.56 31.78
N GLU A 1082 16.53 2.64 32.68
CA GLU A 1082 16.63 2.84 34.14
C GLU A 1082 18.04 3.32 34.59
N LYS A 1083 18.89 3.77 33.67
CA LYS A 1083 20.24 4.32 33.90
C LYS A 1083 20.34 5.77 33.47
#